data_AF-A0A918WSW0-F1
#
_entry.id   AF-A0A918WSW0-F1
#
_cell.length_a   1.000
_cell.length_b   1.000
_cell.length_c   1.000
_cell.angle_alpha   90.00
_cell.angle_beta   90.00
_cell.angle_gamma   90.00
#
_symmetry.space_group_name_H-M   'P 1'
#
loop_
_entity.id
_entity.type
_entity.pdbx_description
1 polymer ?
#
loop_
_entity_poly.entity_id
_entity_poly.type
_entity_poly.pdbx_seq_one_letter_code
_entity_poly.pdbx_strand_id
1 'polypeptide(L)'
;MTITVSPPAPAPAAPGPAAADTEVPQGPWLLGVRHHGPGSARAVRDALDAARPRAVLIEGPPEADALLPLAADPQMRPPVALLAHVTDDPGRASFWPFAEFSPEWVAVRWALEHGAQVRFIDLPAAHSLAVREQSTALAEGEGPAPASADADALAVDPLAVLAEAAGYDDPERWWEDVVEHRGARGTGRLDPFAPFEALAEAMGALREEYGHGGHARDLVREAYMRIQLRTAKKEFGDEIAVVCGAWHVPALAGKPPTLTADRALLKGLPKVKAELTWVPWTHRRLARHSGYGAGIDSPGWYGHLFGARDRPVARWMTKVAGLLRDEDRLVSSAHVIEAVRLAETLAVMRGRPLAGLTETTDAIRAVMCDGSDVPLSLVQDRLIVGDVLGEVPDSAPVVPLQRDLTRQQRTLRMKPEAAERELELDLRKDNDAARSRLLHRLRLLRVDWGEPAAFRGSTGTFREGWRLRWEPELSVKVAEAGIWGTTVLAAATAKAESEAVSATALSAVTALAEQCLLAELPDALPVVMSALADRAALDSDVGHLAQALPALARTLRYGDVRGTDTAALAEVAAGLAMRICVGLPPACTGLDDDGAAEMRGHIDAVHASVALLTRPSGSEGPRDPHDLTARWARVLRTLADRDTVAGVIRGRAVRLLLDDGRLGEDDTARLMGLALSPGTPPADAAAWIEGFVGGASGSGMLLVHDERLLGLVDAWLTGVSPDAFTDVLPLLRRTFSAYEPGVRRTLGELVRRGPTPPGGTPTPPGGPATEAGAPGFGPTLDPARADAVLPLLHLLLGTPPAPEHHDPTEVTPR
;
A
#
# COMPACT_ATOMS: atom_id res chain seq x y z
N MET A 1 -19.29 36.71 47.73
CA MET A 1 -20.26 35.72 48.23
C MET A 1 -20.21 34.54 47.28
N THR A 2 -19.42 33.53 47.64
CA THR A 2 -19.14 32.34 46.84
C THR A 2 -20.14 31.27 47.26
N ILE A 3 -21.03 30.85 46.35
CA ILE A 3 -22.03 29.81 46.62
C ILE A 3 -21.40 28.47 46.24
N THR A 4 -20.96 27.73 47.24
CA THR A 4 -20.58 26.31 47.16
C THR A 4 -21.84 25.45 47.04
N VAL A 5 -21.93 24.66 45.97
CA VAL A 5 -22.94 23.60 45.80
C VAL A 5 -22.27 22.26 46.12
N SER A 6 -22.69 21.63 47.22
CA SER A 6 -22.25 20.27 47.60
C SER A 6 -22.94 19.21 46.72
N PRO A 7 -22.26 18.10 46.40
CA PRO A 7 -22.88 16.97 45.71
C PRO A 7 -23.87 16.23 46.63
N PRO A 8 -24.91 15.57 46.07
CA PRO A 8 -25.88 14.82 46.86
C PRO A 8 -25.25 13.54 47.43
N ALA A 9 -25.67 13.17 48.65
CA ALA A 9 -25.26 11.95 49.33
C ALA A 9 -25.75 10.69 48.59
N PRO A 10 -25.00 9.57 48.64
CA PRO A 10 -25.42 8.32 48.03
C PRO A 10 -26.67 7.76 48.74
N ALA A 11 -27.67 7.34 47.95
CA ALA A 11 -28.85 6.67 48.45
C ALA A 11 -28.48 5.31 49.08
N PRO A 12 -29.14 4.89 50.18
CA PRO A 12 -28.88 3.60 50.80
C PRO A 12 -29.25 2.45 49.85
N ALA A 13 -28.37 1.45 49.76
CA ALA A 13 -28.58 0.25 48.97
C ALA A 13 -29.88 -0.45 49.39
N ALA A 14 -30.78 -0.67 48.43
CA ALA A 14 -31.96 -1.49 48.64
C ALA A 14 -31.53 -2.95 48.94
N PRO A 15 -32.16 -3.64 49.91
CA PRO A 15 -31.88 -5.05 50.15
C PRO A 15 -32.25 -5.85 48.90
N GLY A 16 -31.32 -6.67 48.42
CA GLY A 16 -31.51 -7.51 47.24
C GLY A 16 -32.71 -8.45 47.43
N PRO A 17 -33.51 -8.70 46.38
CA PRO A 17 -34.62 -9.65 46.47
C PRO A 17 -34.06 -11.04 46.77
N ALA A 18 -34.67 -11.72 47.75
CA ALA A 18 -34.37 -13.10 48.10
C ALA A 18 -34.41 -13.99 46.85
N ALA A 19 -33.33 -14.73 46.61
CA ALA A 19 -33.23 -15.69 45.52
C ALA A 19 -34.28 -16.78 45.72
N ALA A 20 -35.26 -16.84 44.81
CA ALA A 20 -35.98 -18.08 44.59
C ALA A 20 -35.03 -19.05 43.89
N ASP A 21 -34.86 -20.25 44.46
CA ASP A 21 -33.97 -21.31 44.01
C ASP A 21 -34.33 -21.79 42.59
N THR A 22 -33.72 -21.20 41.57
CA THR A 22 -33.42 -21.94 40.33
C THR A 22 -32.24 -22.85 40.62
N GLU A 23 -32.46 -24.15 40.70
CA GLU A 23 -31.39 -25.15 40.84
C GLU A 23 -30.36 -24.92 39.72
N VAL A 24 -29.15 -24.51 40.11
CA VAL A 24 -28.02 -24.39 39.18
C VAL A 24 -27.61 -25.82 38.80
N PRO A 25 -27.53 -26.16 37.49
CA PRO A 25 -27.10 -27.49 37.06
C PRO A 25 -25.73 -27.85 37.67
N GLN A 26 -25.55 -29.10 38.09
CA GLN A 26 -24.22 -29.58 38.49
C GLN A 26 -23.28 -29.56 37.27
N GLY A 27 -22.07 -29.04 37.45
CA GLY A 27 -21.09 -28.96 36.37
C GLY A 27 -20.54 -30.33 35.93
N PRO A 28 -19.56 -30.34 35.00
CA PRO A 28 -18.89 -29.20 34.41
C PRO A 28 -19.84 -28.42 33.47
N TRP A 29 -19.78 -27.09 33.52
CA TRP A 29 -20.58 -26.24 32.64
C TRP A 29 -19.85 -26.07 31.30
N LEU A 30 -20.40 -26.65 30.23
CA LEU A 30 -19.83 -26.55 28.88
C LEU A 30 -20.52 -25.39 28.14
N LEU A 31 -19.81 -24.28 28.01
CA LEU A 31 -20.28 -23.05 27.40
C LEU A 31 -19.77 -22.96 25.96
N GLY A 32 -20.50 -23.59 25.05
CA GLY A 32 -20.23 -23.55 23.61
C GLY A 32 -20.50 -22.18 23.03
N VAL A 33 -19.51 -21.57 22.38
CA VAL A 33 -19.61 -20.21 21.87
C VAL A 33 -19.17 -20.11 20.42
N ARG A 34 -19.46 -18.95 19.84
CA ARG A 34 -18.70 -18.39 18.72
C ARG A 34 -17.71 -17.38 19.27
N HIS A 35 -16.46 -17.42 18.81
CA HIS A 35 -15.32 -16.66 19.37
C HIS A 35 -15.49 -15.13 19.44
N HIS A 36 -16.45 -14.59 18.68
CA HIS A 36 -16.75 -13.17 18.63
C HIS A 36 -18.26 -12.96 18.48
N GLY A 37 -18.92 -12.55 19.56
CA GLY A 37 -20.37 -12.37 19.58
C GLY A 37 -20.80 -11.62 20.85
N PRO A 38 -21.36 -10.40 20.75
CA PRO A 38 -21.67 -9.57 21.92
C PRO A 38 -22.68 -10.20 22.90
N GLY A 39 -23.67 -10.90 22.38
CA GLY A 39 -24.68 -11.69 23.06
C GLY A 39 -24.12 -12.99 23.63
N SER A 40 -23.29 -13.73 22.88
CA SER A 40 -22.56 -14.89 23.45
C SER A 40 -21.67 -14.47 24.63
N ALA A 41 -20.97 -13.34 24.52
CA ALA A 41 -20.10 -12.85 25.57
C ALA A 41 -20.89 -12.45 26.84
N ARG A 42 -22.09 -11.88 26.67
CA ARG A 42 -23.01 -11.62 27.79
C ARG A 42 -23.52 -12.93 28.40
N ALA A 43 -23.96 -13.88 27.57
CA ALA A 43 -24.47 -15.16 28.03
C ALA A 43 -23.41 -15.95 28.84
N VAL A 44 -22.15 -15.93 28.40
CA VAL A 44 -21.04 -16.53 29.15
C VAL A 44 -20.89 -15.85 30.51
N ARG A 45 -20.89 -14.51 30.56
CA ARG A 45 -20.84 -13.79 31.83
C ARG A 45 -21.99 -14.14 32.76
N ASP A 46 -23.21 -14.17 32.25
CA ASP A 46 -24.42 -14.48 33.02
C ASP A 46 -24.37 -15.93 33.55
N ALA A 47 -23.90 -16.88 32.74
CA ALA A 47 -23.71 -18.27 33.15
C ALA A 47 -22.62 -18.43 34.22
N LEU A 48 -21.49 -17.72 34.08
CA LEU A 48 -20.42 -17.73 35.09
C LEU A 48 -20.85 -17.07 36.40
N ASP A 49 -21.60 -15.97 36.34
CA ASP A 49 -22.16 -15.29 37.51
C ASP A 49 -23.16 -16.18 38.27
N ALA A 50 -23.90 -17.03 37.56
CA ALA A 50 -24.82 -18.02 38.13
C ALA A 50 -24.10 -19.27 38.68
N ALA A 51 -23.15 -19.84 37.94
CA ALA A 51 -22.44 -21.07 38.32
C ALA A 51 -21.37 -20.86 39.40
N ARG A 52 -20.70 -19.70 39.41
CA ARG A 52 -19.54 -19.40 40.28
C ARG A 52 -18.48 -20.52 40.29
N PRO A 53 -17.97 -20.97 39.11
CA PRO A 53 -16.98 -22.05 39.04
C PRO A 53 -15.68 -21.70 39.77
N ARG A 54 -14.99 -22.72 40.31
CA ARG A 54 -13.64 -22.58 40.87
C ARG A 54 -12.56 -22.49 39.79
N ALA A 55 -12.82 -23.04 38.61
CA ALA A 55 -11.94 -22.94 37.46
C ALA A 55 -12.70 -22.70 36.16
N VAL A 56 -12.11 -21.88 35.28
CA VAL A 56 -12.59 -21.58 33.94
C VAL A 56 -11.53 -22.04 32.94
N LEU A 57 -11.89 -23.00 32.11
CA LEU A 57 -11.04 -23.55 31.06
C LEU A 57 -11.41 -22.91 29.73
N ILE A 58 -10.43 -22.43 28.99
CA ILE A 58 -10.65 -21.61 27.79
C ILE A 58 -9.97 -22.27 26.60
N GLU A 59 -10.62 -22.25 25.44
CA GLU A 59 -9.98 -22.63 24.20
C GLU A 59 -8.84 -21.67 23.84
N GLY A 60 -7.64 -22.21 23.73
CA GLY A 60 -6.42 -21.48 23.39
C GLY A 60 -5.17 -22.28 23.76
N PRO A 61 -3.98 -21.82 23.36
CA PRO A 61 -2.74 -22.54 23.58
C PRO A 61 -2.29 -22.45 25.06
N PRO A 62 -2.00 -23.57 25.75
CA PRO A 62 -1.56 -23.59 27.15
C PRO A 62 -0.26 -22.84 27.41
N GLU A 63 0.59 -22.62 26.40
CA GLU A 63 1.78 -21.79 26.53
C GLU A 63 1.44 -20.32 26.91
N ALA A 64 0.21 -19.86 26.65
CA ALA A 64 -0.25 -18.52 26.99
C ALA A 64 -0.75 -18.38 28.44
N ASP A 65 -0.79 -19.46 29.24
CA ASP A 65 -1.29 -19.39 30.62
C ASP A 65 -0.55 -18.35 31.47
N ALA A 66 0.77 -18.23 31.27
CA ALA A 66 1.60 -17.25 31.97
C ALA A 66 1.26 -15.79 31.61
N LEU A 67 0.57 -15.56 30.49
CA LEU A 67 0.18 -14.24 29.98
C LEU A 67 -1.24 -13.83 30.42
N LEU A 68 -2.06 -14.76 30.93
CA LEU A 68 -3.42 -14.50 31.40
C LEU A 68 -3.50 -13.36 32.43
N PRO A 69 -2.60 -13.23 33.42
CA PRO A 69 -2.67 -12.14 34.39
C PRO A 69 -2.62 -10.74 33.77
N LEU A 70 -1.98 -10.57 32.61
CA LEU A 70 -1.93 -9.29 31.90
C LEU A 70 -3.30 -8.83 31.39
N ALA A 71 -4.25 -9.75 31.20
CA ALA A 71 -5.61 -9.39 30.81
C ALA A 71 -6.33 -8.56 31.90
N ALA A 72 -5.88 -8.62 33.17
CA ALA A 72 -6.41 -7.79 34.25
C ALA A 72 -5.87 -6.35 34.23
N ASP A 73 -4.78 -6.07 33.52
CA ASP A 73 -4.12 -4.76 33.50
C ASP A 73 -5.03 -3.69 32.85
N PRO A 74 -5.22 -2.49 33.46
CA PRO A 74 -6.04 -1.44 32.89
C PRO A 74 -5.57 -0.89 31.53
N GLN A 75 -4.30 -1.06 31.18
CA GLN A 75 -3.74 -0.68 29.88
C GLN A 75 -4.02 -1.72 28.80
N MET A 76 -4.44 -2.94 29.17
CA MET A 76 -4.81 -3.98 28.22
C MET A 76 -6.20 -3.71 27.65
N ARG A 77 -6.27 -3.25 26.41
CA ARG A 77 -7.51 -2.85 25.72
C ARG A 77 -7.64 -3.59 24.40
N PRO A 78 -8.59 -4.53 24.27
CA PRO A 78 -8.86 -5.19 23.00
C PRO A 78 -9.29 -4.19 21.90
N PRO A 79 -9.10 -4.53 20.61
CA PRO A 79 -8.71 -5.84 20.10
C PRO A 79 -7.21 -6.15 20.29
N VAL A 80 -6.90 -7.31 20.86
CA VAL A 80 -5.52 -7.80 21.08
C VAL A 80 -5.42 -9.24 20.59
N ALA A 81 -4.23 -9.72 20.30
CA ALA A 81 -4.02 -11.12 19.91
C ALA A 81 -2.88 -11.76 20.70
N LEU A 82 -3.02 -13.05 21.00
CA LEU A 82 -1.87 -13.87 21.33
C LEU A 82 -1.11 -14.14 20.04
N LEU A 83 0.13 -13.65 19.96
CA LEU A 83 1.07 -13.99 18.90
C LEU A 83 1.93 -15.15 19.40
N ALA A 84 1.84 -16.30 18.73
CA ALA A 84 2.83 -17.38 18.86
C ALA A 84 3.77 -17.35 17.66
N HIS A 85 5.08 -17.39 17.89
CA HIS A 85 6.06 -17.50 16.82
C HIS A 85 7.14 -18.53 17.17
N VAL A 86 7.79 -19.10 16.15
CA VAL A 86 8.94 -19.99 16.36
C VAL A 86 10.14 -19.15 16.80
N THR A 87 10.87 -19.62 17.81
CA THR A 87 12.01 -18.84 18.39
C THR A 87 13.10 -18.56 17.35
N ASP A 88 13.42 -19.54 16.52
CA ASP A 88 14.52 -19.46 15.54
C ASP A 88 14.07 -18.95 14.15
N ASP A 89 12.76 -18.82 13.93
CA ASP A 89 12.17 -18.31 12.70
C ASP A 89 10.85 -17.55 13.02
N PRO A 90 10.94 -16.29 13.46
CA PRO A 90 9.77 -15.52 13.88
C PRO A 90 8.71 -15.29 12.80
N GLY A 91 9.07 -15.45 11.51
CA GLY A 91 8.11 -15.36 10.40
C GLY A 91 7.09 -16.50 10.41
N ARG A 92 7.41 -17.61 11.07
CA ARG A 92 6.46 -18.69 11.35
C ARG A 92 5.64 -18.36 12.60
N ALA A 93 4.54 -17.64 12.36
CA ALA A 93 3.66 -17.17 13.42
C ALA A 93 2.18 -17.55 13.21
N SER A 94 1.45 -17.59 14.32
CA SER A 94 0.00 -17.74 14.40
C SER A 94 -0.57 -16.74 15.40
N PHE A 95 -1.81 -16.31 15.16
CA PHE A 95 -2.51 -15.35 16.00
C PHE A 95 -3.81 -15.93 16.54
N TRP A 96 -4.11 -15.66 17.81
CA TRP A 96 -5.42 -15.90 18.42
C TRP A 96 -5.97 -14.55 18.86
N PRO A 97 -6.84 -13.92 18.05
CA PRO A 97 -7.35 -12.59 18.33
C PRO A 97 -8.50 -12.62 19.34
N PHE A 98 -8.59 -11.56 20.14
CA PHE A 98 -9.60 -11.33 21.16
C PHE A 98 -10.14 -9.90 21.02
N ALA A 99 -11.44 -9.75 21.17
CA ALA A 99 -12.13 -8.46 21.26
C ALA A 99 -12.83 -8.32 22.61
N GLU A 100 -13.29 -7.11 22.96
CA GLU A 100 -14.08 -6.91 24.19
C GLU A 100 -15.35 -7.76 24.22
N PHE A 101 -15.88 -8.08 23.03
CA PHE A 101 -17.05 -8.92 22.79
C PHE A 101 -16.70 -10.39 22.46
N SER A 102 -15.46 -10.83 22.71
CA SER A 102 -15.11 -12.24 22.68
C SER A 102 -15.56 -12.92 23.99
N PRO A 103 -16.36 -13.99 23.92
CA PRO A 103 -16.79 -14.71 25.12
C PRO A 103 -15.62 -15.26 25.95
N GLU A 104 -14.55 -15.69 25.30
CA GLU A 104 -13.31 -16.16 25.91
C GLU A 104 -12.62 -15.01 26.68
N TRP A 105 -12.56 -13.82 26.07
CA TRP A 105 -12.00 -12.63 26.73
C TRP A 105 -12.79 -12.27 27.99
N VAL A 106 -14.12 -12.28 27.88
CA VAL A 106 -15.01 -12.03 29.02
C VAL A 106 -14.84 -13.10 30.11
N ALA A 107 -14.66 -14.37 29.73
CA ALA A 107 -14.40 -15.45 30.66
C ALA A 107 -13.06 -15.30 31.40
N VAL A 108 -11.98 -14.93 30.69
CA VAL A 108 -10.68 -14.60 31.30
C VAL A 108 -10.84 -13.48 32.32
N ARG A 109 -11.44 -12.36 31.90
CA ARG A 109 -11.65 -11.18 32.75
C ARG A 109 -12.48 -11.52 33.98
N TRP A 110 -13.57 -12.25 33.80
CA TRP A 110 -14.44 -12.69 34.89
C TRP A 110 -13.68 -13.56 35.90
N ALA A 111 -12.88 -14.53 35.43
CA ALA A 111 -12.14 -15.43 36.30
C ALA A 111 -11.12 -14.66 37.14
N LEU A 112 -10.37 -13.75 36.53
CA LEU A 112 -9.40 -12.89 37.22
C LEU A 112 -10.06 -11.95 38.22
N GLU A 113 -11.21 -11.35 37.88
CA GLU A 113 -11.98 -10.47 38.76
C GLU A 113 -12.55 -11.20 39.99
N HIS A 114 -12.86 -12.49 39.86
CA HIS A 114 -13.46 -13.31 40.93
C HIS A 114 -12.48 -14.27 41.61
N GLY A 115 -11.20 -14.27 41.23
CA GLY A 115 -10.18 -15.16 41.78
C GLY A 115 -10.36 -16.64 41.44
N ALA A 116 -11.16 -16.96 40.40
CA ALA A 116 -11.26 -18.31 39.86
C ALA A 116 -10.00 -18.65 39.05
N GLN A 117 -9.60 -19.92 39.02
CA GLN A 117 -8.45 -20.31 38.21
C GLN A 117 -8.78 -20.33 36.73
N VAL A 118 -7.95 -19.71 35.91
CA VAL A 118 -8.12 -19.68 34.46
C VAL A 118 -6.95 -20.36 33.76
N ARG A 119 -7.24 -21.25 32.80
CA ARG A 119 -6.24 -21.98 32.01
C ARG A 119 -6.71 -22.21 30.59
N PHE A 120 -5.79 -22.20 29.66
CA PHE A 120 -6.00 -22.60 28.29
C PHE A 120 -5.91 -24.13 28.14
N ILE A 121 -6.79 -24.72 27.31
CA ILE A 121 -6.93 -26.18 27.21
C ILE A 121 -6.86 -26.75 25.79
N ASP A 122 -6.54 -25.94 24.79
CA ASP A 122 -6.42 -26.40 23.40
C ASP A 122 -5.01 -26.95 23.09
N LEU A 123 -4.82 -27.50 21.89
CA LEU A 123 -3.56 -28.04 21.42
C LEU A 123 -2.43 -26.99 21.53
N PRO A 124 -1.27 -27.36 22.10
CA PRO A 124 -0.12 -26.46 22.21
C PRO A 124 0.27 -25.79 20.89
N ALA A 125 0.61 -24.50 20.95
CA ALA A 125 1.05 -23.72 19.79
C ALA A 125 2.27 -24.37 19.12
N ALA A 126 3.15 -24.99 19.90
CA ALA A 126 4.31 -25.74 19.43
C ALA A 126 3.98 -26.87 18.43
N HIS A 127 2.81 -27.51 18.54
CA HIS A 127 2.35 -28.52 17.59
C HIS A 127 1.64 -27.87 16.40
N SER A 128 0.81 -26.87 16.68
CA SER A 128 0.06 -26.12 15.66
C SER A 128 0.96 -25.43 14.63
N LEU A 129 2.10 -24.87 15.04
CA LEU A 129 3.09 -24.23 14.16
C LEU A 129 3.96 -25.24 13.38
N ALA A 130 4.15 -26.45 13.91
CA ALA A 130 4.95 -27.49 13.27
C ALA A 130 4.16 -28.20 12.16
N VAL A 131 2.87 -28.49 12.39
CA VAL A 131 1.99 -29.11 11.38
C VAL A 131 1.78 -28.18 10.19
N ARG A 132 1.68 -26.86 10.41
CA ARG A 132 1.49 -25.88 9.33
C ARG A 132 2.66 -25.84 8.34
N GLU A 133 3.90 -26.00 8.82
CA GLU A 133 5.10 -26.11 7.98
C GLU A 133 5.08 -27.35 7.08
N GLN A 134 4.65 -28.49 7.62
CA GLN A 134 4.57 -29.72 6.83
C GLN A 134 3.52 -29.58 5.72
N SER A 135 2.38 -28.96 6.02
CA SER A 135 1.35 -28.66 5.01
C SER A 135 1.85 -27.70 3.92
N THR A 136 2.59 -26.65 4.28
CA THR A 136 3.17 -25.72 3.29
C THR A 136 4.28 -26.38 2.46
N ALA A 137 5.15 -27.18 3.08
CA ALA A 137 6.23 -27.87 2.37
C ALA A 137 5.70 -28.96 1.41
N LEU A 138 4.59 -29.62 1.75
CA LEU A 138 3.89 -30.54 0.87
C LEU A 138 3.25 -29.82 -0.33
N ALA A 139 2.72 -28.61 -0.12
CA ALA A 139 2.14 -27.78 -1.18
C ALA A 139 3.19 -27.17 -2.13
N GLU A 140 4.43 -26.92 -1.66
CA GLU A 140 5.53 -26.41 -2.50
C GLU A 140 6.22 -27.51 -3.35
N GLY A 141 6.04 -28.79 -2.99
CA GLY A 141 6.60 -29.94 -3.72
C GLY A 141 5.77 -30.40 -4.92
N GLU A 142 4.51 -30.01 -5.00
CA GLU A 142 3.63 -30.17 -6.16
C GLU A 142 3.54 -28.78 -6.84
N GLY A 143 3.99 -28.66 -8.11
CA GLY A 143 4.02 -27.38 -8.83
C GLY A 143 2.68 -26.61 -8.77
N PRO A 144 2.66 -25.29 -9.05
CA PRO A 144 1.73 -24.32 -8.49
C PRO A 144 0.27 -24.75 -8.64
N ALA A 145 -0.21 -25.52 -7.66
CA ALA A 145 -1.60 -25.69 -7.38
C ALA A 145 -2.03 -24.45 -6.59
N PRO A 146 -3.25 -23.92 -6.82
CA PRO A 146 -3.73 -22.76 -6.06
C PRO A 146 -3.58 -23.05 -4.56
N ALA A 147 -3.01 -22.09 -3.84
CA ALA A 147 -2.88 -22.13 -2.39
C ALA A 147 -4.18 -22.67 -1.79
N SER A 148 -4.06 -23.66 -0.90
CA SER A 148 -5.14 -24.53 -0.42
C SER A 148 -6.22 -23.80 0.39
N ALA A 149 -7.00 -22.95 -0.28
CA ALA A 149 -8.37 -22.61 0.08
C ALA A 149 -9.30 -23.81 -0.16
N ASP A 150 -8.91 -24.77 -0.99
CA ASP A 150 -9.69 -25.97 -1.30
C ASP A 150 -9.75 -27.01 -0.17
N ALA A 151 -8.84 -26.96 0.82
CA ALA A 151 -8.90 -27.87 1.97
C ALA A 151 -9.94 -27.42 3.02
N ASP A 152 -10.12 -26.09 3.21
CA ASP A 152 -11.22 -25.53 4.02
C ASP A 152 -12.56 -25.55 3.26
N ALA A 153 -12.55 -25.55 1.92
CA ALA A 153 -13.77 -25.64 1.10
C ALA A 153 -14.48 -27.01 1.18
N LEU A 154 -13.79 -28.06 1.63
CA LEU A 154 -14.36 -29.39 1.86
C LEU A 154 -14.90 -29.59 3.28
N ALA A 155 -14.70 -28.61 4.17
CA ALA A 155 -15.15 -28.69 5.55
C ALA A 155 -16.57 -28.14 5.70
N VAL A 156 -17.40 -28.83 6.47
CA VAL A 156 -18.77 -28.39 6.74
C VAL A 156 -18.71 -27.16 7.64
N ASP A 157 -19.30 -26.04 7.21
CA ASP A 157 -19.58 -24.88 8.07
C ASP A 157 -20.85 -25.18 8.89
N PRO A 158 -20.72 -25.48 10.20
CA PRO A 158 -21.86 -25.87 11.02
C PRO A 158 -22.91 -24.77 11.13
N LEU A 159 -22.49 -23.50 11.13
CA LEU A 159 -23.41 -22.37 11.24
C LEU A 159 -24.19 -22.19 9.95
N ALA A 160 -23.55 -22.39 8.80
CA ALA A 160 -24.24 -22.31 7.51
C ALA A 160 -25.31 -23.38 7.34
N VAL A 161 -25.03 -24.62 7.74
CA VAL A 161 -26.02 -25.71 7.69
C VAL A 161 -27.21 -25.43 8.60
N LEU A 162 -26.97 -24.93 9.83
CA LEU A 162 -28.06 -24.58 10.75
C LEU A 162 -28.90 -23.41 10.24
N ALA A 163 -28.26 -22.42 9.62
CA ALA A 163 -28.93 -21.28 9.00
C ALA A 163 -29.81 -21.73 7.83
N GLU A 164 -29.29 -22.53 6.91
CA GLU A 164 -30.03 -23.08 5.78
C GLU A 164 -31.23 -23.91 6.25
N ALA A 165 -31.02 -24.80 7.24
CA ALA A 165 -32.08 -25.62 7.82
C ALA A 165 -33.18 -24.77 8.49
N ALA A 166 -32.82 -23.60 9.04
CA ALA A 166 -33.76 -22.63 9.61
C ALA A 166 -34.38 -21.69 8.56
N GLY A 167 -34.04 -21.83 7.27
CA GLY A 167 -34.54 -21.00 6.17
C GLY A 167 -33.86 -19.63 6.02
N TYR A 168 -32.65 -19.48 6.55
CA TYR A 168 -31.83 -18.28 6.38
C TYR A 168 -30.85 -18.46 5.23
N ASP A 169 -30.66 -17.37 4.47
CA ASP A 169 -29.69 -17.26 3.37
C ASP A 169 -28.31 -16.82 3.85
N ASP A 170 -28.23 -16.28 5.07
CA ASP A 170 -27.01 -15.77 5.68
C ASP A 170 -26.81 -16.37 7.09
N PRO A 171 -25.71 -17.10 7.35
CA PRO A 171 -25.41 -17.69 8.64
C PRO A 171 -25.20 -16.66 9.75
N GLU A 172 -24.65 -15.48 9.43
CA GLU A 172 -24.45 -14.39 10.38
C GLU A 172 -25.80 -13.87 10.87
N ARG A 173 -26.73 -13.63 9.95
CA ARG A 173 -28.09 -13.20 10.25
C ARG A 173 -28.85 -14.19 11.11
N TRP A 174 -28.72 -15.50 10.83
CA TRP A 174 -29.31 -16.54 11.66
C TRP A 174 -28.77 -16.47 13.10
N TRP A 175 -27.45 -16.35 13.25
CA TRP A 175 -26.79 -16.24 14.55
C TRP A 175 -27.25 -14.99 15.32
N GLU A 176 -27.32 -13.84 14.66
CA GLU A 176 -27.83 -12.60 15.26
C GLU A 176 -29.24 -12.78 15.82
N ASP A 177 -30.16 -13.34 15.03
CA ASP A 177 -31.57 -13.45 15.40
C ASP A 177 -31.82 -14.51 16.49
N VAL A 178 -31.11 -15.64 16.41
CA VAL A 178 -31.34 -16.81 17.28
C VAL A 178 -30.50 -16.78 18.54
N VAL A 179 -29.29 -16.22 18.53
CA VAL A 179 -28.37 -16.23 19.68
C VAL A 179 -28.21 -14.83 20.26
N GLU A 180 -27.83 -13.85 19.44
CA GLU A 180 -27.43 -12.51 19.90
C GLU A 180 -28.63 -11.71 20.46
N HIS A 181 -29.81 -11.84 19.84
CA HIS A 181 -31.02 -11.07 20.19
C HIS A 181 -31.92 -11.73 21.26
N ARG A 182 -31.56 -12.89 21.84
CA ARG A 182 -32.41 -13.60 22.84
C ARG A 182 -32.76 -12.76 24.07
N GLY A 183 -31.80 -11.96 24.58
CA GLY A 183 -31.99 -11.15 25.79
C GLY A 183 -32.97 -9.98 25.65
N ALA A 184 -33.34 -9.59 24.43
CA ALA A 184 -34.25 -8.46 24.20
C ALA A 184 -35.74 -8.84 24.26
N ARG A 185 -36.07 -10.13 24.24
CA ARG A 185 -37.45 -10.63 24.04
C ARG A 185 -38.29 -10.86 25.30
N GLY A 186 -37.79 -10.63 26.53
CA GLY A 186 -38.60 -10.94 27.71
C GLY A 186 -38.12 -10.33 29.03
N THR A 187 -39.08 -9.84 29.81
CA THR A 187 -38.95 -9.33 31.20
C THR A 187 -38.85 -10.45 32.25
N GLY A 188 -38.62 -11.70 31.83
CA GLY A 188 -38.43 -12.85 32.71
C GLY A 188 -36.95 -13.20 32.87
N ARG A 189 -36.56 -13.67 34.05
CA ARG A 189 -35.22 -14.21 34.33
C ARG A 189 -35.06 -15.51 33.53
N LEU A 190 -34.47 -15.42 32.34
CA LEU A 190 -34.18 -16.57 31.47
C LEU A 190 -33.10 -17.44 32.14
N ASP A 191 -33.20 -18.75 31.97
CA ASP A 191 -32.15 -19.69 32.36
C ASP A 191 -30.85 -19.34 31.63
N PRO A 192 -29.75 -18.99 32.34
CA PRO A 192 -28.47 -18.64 31.74
C PRO A 192 -27.83 -19.76 30.91
N PHE A 193 -28.20 -21.03 31.16
CA PHE A 193 -27.58 -22.19 30.50
C PHE A 193 -28.31 -22.64 29.23
N ALA A 194 -29.61 -22.34 29.10
CA ALA A 194 -30.44 -22.75 27.95
C ALA A 194 -29.86 -22.43 26.55
N PRO A 195 -29.18 -21.29 26.31
CA PRO A 195 -28.53 -21.04 25.02
C PRO A 195 -27.42 -22.04 24.68
N PHE A 196 -26.64 -22.44 25.69
CA PHE A 196 -25.53 -23.36 25.52
C PHE A 196 -26.01 -24.79 25.30
N GLU A 197 -27.05 -25.21 26.02
CA GLU A 197 -27.67 -26.54 25.85
C GLU A 197 -28.27 -26.70 24.45
N ALA A 198 -29.06 -25.71 23.99
CA ALA A 198 -29.65 -25.73 22.66
C ALA A 198 -28.58 -25.77 21.55
N LEU A 199 -27.48 -25.04 21.72
CA LEU A 199 -26.39 -25.04 20.77
C LEU A 199 -25.60 -26.36 20.80
N ALA A 200 -25.36 -26.93 21.98
CA ALA A 200 -24.72 -28.23 22.12
C ALA A 200 -25.53 -29.36 21.46
N GLU A 201 -26.86 -29.33 21.58
CA GLU A 201 -27.76 -30.27 20.90
C GLU A 201 -27.67 -30.11 19.37
N ALA A 202 -27.74 -28.88 18.86
CA ALA A 202 -27.62 -28.60 17.43
C ALA A 202 -26.28 -29.09 16.86
N MET A 203 -25.17 -28.81 17.55
CA MET A 203 -23.83 -29.27 17.13
C MET A 203 -23.70 -30.79 17.24
N GLY A 204 -24.35 -31.42 18.22
CA GLY A 204 -24.45 -32.87 18.34
C GLY A 204 -25.12 -33.51 17.11
N ALA A 205 -26.29 -32.98 16.72
CA ALA A 205 -27.02 -33.46 15.55
C ALA A 205 -26.20 -33.34 14.25
N LEU A 206 -25.50 -32.22 14.06
CA LEU A 206 -24.60 -32.05 12.91
C LEU A 206 -23.44 -33.06 12.91
N ARG A 207 -22.89 -33.38 14.07
CA ARG A 207 -21.81 -34.37 14.18
C ARG A 207 -22.27 -35.80 13.95
N GLU A 208 -23.53 -36.11 14.25
CA GLU A 208 -24.12 -37.40 13.91
C GLU A 208 -24.25 -37.57 12.39
N GLU A 209 -24.64 -36.52 11.67
CA GLU A 209 -24.80 -36.53 10.22
C GLU A 209 -23.47 -36.44 9.46
N TYR A 210 -22.60 -35.49 9.84
CA TYR A 210 -21.38 -35.15 9.10
C TYR A 210 -20.08 -35.65 9.75
N GLY A 211 -20.18 -36.40 10.85
CA GLY A 211 -19.02 -36.88 11.61
C GLY A 211 -18.19 -35.73 12.18
N HIS A 212 -16.90 -35.67 11.82
CA HIS A 212 -16.01 -34.56 12.21
C HIS A 212 -16.00 -33.43 11.17
N GLY A 213 -16.89 -33.44 10.17
CA GLY A 213 -17.10 -32.33 9.25
C GLY A 213 -15.89 -31.98 8.36
N GLY A 214 -14.97 -32.92 8.13
CA GLY A 214 -13.70 -32.68 7.42
C GLY A 214 -12.57 -32.15 8.31
N HIS A 215 -12.83 -31.84 9.58
CA HIS A 215 -11.87 -31.25 10.51
C HIS A 215 -11.01 -32.31 11.22
N ALA A 216 -10.16 -33.03 10.49
CA ALA A 216 -9.32 -34.09 11.08
C ALA A 216 -8.40 -33.59 12.21
N ARG A 217 -8.01 -32.30 12.16
CA ARG A 217 -7.21 -31.62 13.19
C ARG A 217 -7.96 -31.49 14.52
N ASP A 218 -9.28 -31.39 14.49
CA ASP A 218 -10.09 -31.23 15.71
C ASP A 218 -10.04 -32.47 16.60
N LEU A 219 -9.88 -33.67 16.02
CA LEU A 219 -9.72 -34.90 16.82
C LEU A 219 -8.52 -34.83 17.76
N VAL A 220 -7.42 -34.22 17.29
CA VAL A 220 -6.18 -34.05 18.04
C VAL A 220 -6.34 -32.96 19.10
N ARG A 221 -7.00 -31.84 18.75
CA ARG A 221 -7.32 -30.74 19.67
C ARG A 221 -8.22 -31.22 20.80
N GLU A 222 -9.30 -31.91 20.46
CA GLU A 222 -10.27 -32.44 21.42
C GLU A 222 -9.68 -33.52 22.32
N ALA A 223 -8.77 -34.37 21.81
CA ALA A 223 -8.03 -35.30 22.65
C ALA A 223 -7.21 -34.56 23.72
N TYR A 224 -6.56 -33.46 23.36
CA TYR A 224 -5.84 -32.61 24.30
C TYR A 224 -6.81 -31.93 25.29
N MET A 225 -7.89 -31.30 24.82
CA MET A 225 -8.91 -30.67 25.66
C MET A 225 -9.50 -31.66 26.68
N ARG A 226 -9.84 -32.89 26.27
CA ARG A 226 -10.32 -33.93 27.18
C ARG A 226 -9.28 -34.33 28.21
N ILE A 227 -7.99 -34.34 27.89
CA ILE A 227 -6.93 -34.61 28.86
C ILE A 227 -6.86 -33.47 29.90
N GLN A 228 -6.91 -32.22 29.46
CA GLN A 228 -6.90 -31.07 30.36
C GLN A 228 -8.16 -31.01 31.24
N LEU A 229 -9.34 -31.29 30.69
CA LEU A 229 -10.58 -31.38 31.44
C LEU A 229 -10.49 -32.47 32.53
N ARG A 230 -9.92 -33.65 32.23
CA ARG A 230 -9.70 -34.70 33.24
C ARG A 230 -8.73 -34.27 34.34
N THR A 231 -7.71 -33.48 33.99
CA THR A 231 -6.76 -32.93 34.97
C THR A 231 -7.45 -31.91 35.87
N ALA A 232 -8.18 -30.96 35.29
CA ALA A 232 -8.93 -29.96 36.04
C ALA A 232 -9.99 -30.61 36.95
N LYS A 233 -10.71 -31.64 36.47
CA LYS A 233 -11.68 -32.39 37.30
C LYS A 233 -11.07 -33.04 38.54
N LYS A 234 -9.81 -33.47 38.47
CA LYS A 234 -9.10 -34.00 39.64
C LYS A 234 -8.74 -32.91 40.66
N GLU A 235 -8.50 -31.69 40.18
CA GLU A 235 -8.11 -30.55 41.02
C GLU A 235 -9.32 -29.82 41.62
N PHE A 236 -10.41 -29.66 40.86
CA PHE A 236 -11.53 -28.79 41.19
C PHE A 236 -12.89 -29.51 41.25
N GLY A 237 -12.93 -30.82 41.00
CA GLY A 237 -14.20 -31.56 40.90
C GLY A 237 -15.00 -31.12 39.67
N ASP A 238 -16.32 -31.07 39.80
CA ASP A 238 -17.21 -30.63 38.72
C ASP A 238 -17.51 -29.11 38.77
N GLU A 239 -16.89 -28.35 39.68
CA GLU A 239 -17.00 -26.88 39.79
C GLU A 239 -16.16 -26.15 38.73
N ILE A 240 -16.30 -26.55 37.47
CA ILE A 240 -15.49 -26.10 36.34
C ILE A 240 -16.40 -25.63 35.21
N ALA A 241 -16.11 -24.46 34.65
CA ALA A 241 -16.70 -24.02 33.39
C ALA A 241 -15.69 -24.18 32.23
N VAL A 242 -16.15 -24.59 31.06
CA VAL A 242 -15.36 -24.68 29.83
C VAL A 242 -15.95 -23.72 28.81
N VAL A 243 -15.15 -22.81 28.28
CA VAL A 243 -15.53 -21.89 27.20
C VAL A 243 -14.74 -22.26 25.95
N CYS A 244 -15.43 -22.80 24.95
CA CYS A 244 -14.84 -23.23 23.69
C CYS A 244 -15.82 -23.06 22.54
N GLY A 245 -15.30 -23.13 21.31
CA GLY A 245 -16.08 -23.21 20.09
C GLY A 245 -17.16 -24.27 20.22
N ALA A 246 -18.41 -23.91 19.90
CA ALA A 246 -19.57 -24.77 20.09
C ALA A 246 -19.44 -26.15 19.43
N TRP A 247 -18.70 -26.23 18.32
CA TRP A 247 -18.38 -27.48 17.62
C TRP A 247 -17.66 -28.52 18.50
N HIS A 248 -16.86 -28.08 19.47
CA HIS A 248 -16.09 -28.96 20.35
C HIS A 248 -16.91 -29.49 21.54
N VAL A 249 -18.02 -28.83 21.89
CA VAL A 249 -18.80 -29.19 23.09
C VAL A 249 -19.28 -30.65 23.08
N PRO A 250 -19.83 -31.21 21.98
CA PRO A 250 -20.23 -32.62 21.96
C PRO A 250 -19.09 -33.59 22.27
N ALA A 251 -17.85 -33.25 21.90
CA ALA A 251 -16.66 -34.07 22.19
C ALA A 251 -16.26 -34.07 23.67
N LEU A 252 -16.73 -33.08 24.44
CA LEU A 252 -16.43 -32.90 25.86
C LEU A 252 -17.59 -33.36 26.77
N ALA A 253 -18.83 -33.32 26.27
CA ALA A 253 -20.05 -33.66 27.02
C ALA A 253 -20.33 -35.17 27.11
N GLY A 254 -20.08 -35.92 26.03
CA GLY A 254 -20.42 -37.34 25.92
C GLY A 254 -19.53 -38.26 26.75
N LYS A 255 -19.78 -39.59 26.66
CA LYS A 255 -18.90 -40.60 27.27
C LYS A 255 -17.51 -40.51 26.60
N PRO A 256 -16.48 -39.98 27.30
CA PRO A 256 -15.24 -39.67 26.63
C PRO A 256 -14.49 -40.96 26.27
N PRO A 257 -13.67 -40.95 25.21
CA PRO A 257 -12.69 -42.00 24.94
C PRO A 257 -11.80 -42.29 26.16
N THR A 258 -11.11 -43.43 26.15
CA THR A 258 -10.14 -43.72 27.23
C THR A 258 -8.95 -42.76 27.15
N LEU A 259 -8.30 -42.51 28.30
CA LEU A 259 -7.07 -41.69 28.34
C LEU A 259 -5.97 -42.24 27.41
N THR A 260 -5.92 -43.56 27.23
CA THR A 260 -4.97 -44.22 26.33
C THR A 260 -5.28 -43.90 24.86
N ALA A 261 -6.55 -43.85 24.47
CA ALA A 261 -6.95 -43.48 23.11
C ALA A 261 -6.60 -42.02 22.80
N ASP A 262 -6.88 -41.09 23.72
CA ASP A 262 -6.51 -39.68 23.56
C ASP A 262 -4.99 -39.52 23.44
N ARG A 263 -4.21 -40.21 24.29
CA ARG A 263 -2.74 -40.18 24.22
C ARG A 263 -2.18 -40.77 22.93
N ALA A 264 -2.87 -41.72 22.31
CA ALA A 264 -2.45 -42.30 21.03
C ALA A 264 -2.54 -41.28 19.89
N LEU A 265 -3.58 -40.43 19.88
CA LEU A 265 -3.75 -39.36 18.89
C LEU A 265 -2.68 -38.26 19.00
N LEU A 266 -2.16 -38.03 20.22
CA LEU A 266 -1.12 -37.02 20.47
C LEU A 266 0.31 -37.55 20.25
N LYS A 267 0.47 -38.88 20.13
CA LYS A 267 1.79 -39.50 20.06
C LYS A 267 2.42 -39.28 18.68
N GLY A 268 3.64 -38.75 18.66
CA GLY A 268 4.41 -38.57 17.42
C GLY A 268 4.10 -37.28 16.65
N LEU A 269 3.31 -36.36 17.23
CA LEU A 269 3.08 -35.05 16.62
C LEU A 269 4.39 -34.24 16.54
N PRO A 270 4.65 -33.56 15.41
CA PRO A 270 5.82 -32.71 15.27
C PRO A 270 5.73 -31.53 16.25
N LYS A 271 6.87 -31.04 16.72
CA LYS A 271 6.94 -29.96 17.72
C LYS A 271 8.08 -29.01 17.39
N VAL A 272 7.82 -27.71 17.51
CA VAL A 272 8.82 -26.64 17.45
C VAL A 272 8.87 -25.87 18.76
N LYS A 273 9.96 -25.13 19.00
CA LYS A 273 10.03 -24.21 20.14
C LYS A 273 9.27 -22.93 19.78
N ALA A 274 8.18 -22.68 20.49
CA ALA A 274 7.33 -21.51 20.29
C ALA A 274 7.38 -20.59 21.51
N GLU A 275 7.39 -19.29 21.26
CA GLU A 275 7.23 -18.23 22.26
C GLU A 275 5.95 -17.47 22.00
N LEU A 276 5.27 -17.04 23.06
CA LEU A 276 3.97 -16.35 22.99
C LEU A 276 4.05 -14.99 23.67
N THR A 277 3.33 -14.02 23.09
CA THR A 277 3.12 -12.71 23.71
C THR A 277 1.79 -12.06 23.27
N TRP A 278 1.35 -11.04 23.98
CA TRP A 278 0.24 -10.17 23.58
C TRP A 278 0.72 -9.11 22.58
N VAL A 279 0.00 -8.96 21.48
CA VAL A 279 0.20 -7.87 20.53
C VAL A 279 -1.10 -7.09 20.30
N PRO A 280 -1.02 -5.77 20.04
CA PRO A 280 -2.15 -5.01 19.53
C PRO A 280 -2.72 -5.64 18.27
N TRP A 281 -4.04 -5.72 18.19
CA TRP A 281 -4.76 -6.19 17.01
C TRP A 281 -5.68 -5.08 16.48
N THR A 282 -6.32 -5.30 15.33
CA THR A 282 -7.23 -4.31 14.74
C THR A 282 -8.58 -4.92 14.43
N HIS A 283 -9.62 -4.10 14.43
CA HIS A 283 -10.93 -4.51 13.91
C HIS A 283 -10.84 -4.98 12.45
N ARG A 284 -10.09 -4.27 11.58
CA ARG A 284 -9.89 -4.68 10.19
C ARG A 284 -9.33 -6.10 10.04
N ARG A 285 -8.44 -6.53 10.94
CA ARG A 285 -7.88 -7.90 10.94
C ARG A 285 -8.75 -8.93 11.66
N LEU A 286 -9.75 -8.51 12.45
CA LEU A 286 -10.81 -9.41 12.89
C LEU A 286 -11.74 -9.79 11.73
N ALA A 287 -11.89 -8.89 10.74
CA ALA A 287 -12.77 -9.10 9.60
C ALA A 287 -12.28 -10.28 8.72
N ARG A 288 -13.19 -11.17 8.26
CA ARG A 288 -12.85 -12.36 7.44
C ARG A 288 -12.06 -12.02 6.16
N HIS A 289 -12.27 -10.83 5.63
CA HIS A 289 -11.68 -10.33 4.38
C HIS A 289 -10.15 -10.13 4.41
N SER A 290 -9.49 -10.24 5.57
CA SER A 290 -8.05 -9.93 5.70
C SER A 290 -7.10 -11.13 5.55
N GLY A 291 -7.58 -12.31 5.14
CA GLY A 291 -6.76 -13.53 4.94
C GLY A 291 -6.24 -14.21 6.22
N TYR A 292 -6.48 -13.59 7.38
CA TYR A 292 -6.16 -14.07 8.74
C TYR A 292 -7.42 -14.11 9.62
N GLY A 293 -8.59 -14.15 8.98
CA GLY A 293 -9.88 -13.78 9.55
C GLY A 293 -10.23 -14.51 10.85
N ALA A 294 -10.67 -13.73 11.84
CA ALA A 294 -11.15 -14.23 13.13
C ALA A 294 -12.62 -14.72 13.07
N GLY A 295 -13.23 -14.78 11.88
CA GLY A 295 -14.57 -15.34 11.69
C GLY A 295 -15.74 -14.36 11.85
N ILE A 296 -15.52 -13.03 11.82
CA ILE A 296 -16.59 -12.02 11.80
C ILE A 296 -16.42 -11.06 10.61
N ASP A 297 -17.50 -10.47 10.09
CA ASP A 297 -17.43 -9.49 9.00
C ASP A 297 -17.56 -8.04 9.46
N SER A 298 -18.22 -7.82 10.62
CA SER A 298 -18.60 -6.50 11.10
C SER A 298 -18.14 -6.19 12.54
N PRO A 299 -16.81 -6.24 12.82
CA PRO A 299 -16.26 -6.03 14.16
C PRO A 299 -16.71 -4.72 14.82
N GLY A 300 -16.78 -3.62 14.07
CA GLY A 300 -17.20 -2.33 14.59
C GLY A 300 -18.69 -2.27 14.96
N TRP A 301 -19.55 -2.99 14.23
CA TRP A 301 -20.95 -3.18 14.58
C TRP A 301 -21.10 -4.00 15.87
N TYR A 302 -20.38 -5.12 16.00
CA TYR A 302 -20.42 -5.95 17.21
C TYR A 302 -19.83 -5.26 18.44
N GLY A 303 -18.74 -4.51 18.27
CA GLY A 303 -18.21 -3.63 19.32
C GLY A 303 -19.24 -2.60 19.78
N HIS A 304 -19.98 -2.00 18.84
CA HIS A 304 -21.09 -1.10 19.16
C HIS A 304 -22.22 -1.81 19.92
N LEU A 305 -22.68 -2.97 19.45
CA LEU A 305 -23.72 -3.74 20.13
C LEU A 305 -23.30 -4.16 21.53
N PHE A 306 -22.03 -4.48 21.76
CA PHE A 306 -21.52 -4.82 23.08
C PHE A 306 -21.54 -3.63 24.05
N GLY A 307 -20.99 -2.49 23.62
CA GLY A 307 -20.90 -1.28 24.44
C GLY A 307 -22.24 -0.56 24.66
N ALA A 308 -23.10 -0.49 23.64
CA ALA A 308 -24.36 0.25 23.67
C ALA A 308 -25.54 -0.63 24.11
N ARG A 309 -25.67 -0.85 25.43
CA ARG A 309 -26.73 -1.71 26.01
C ARG A 309 -28.14 -1.18 25.82
N ASP A 310 -28.33 0.13 25.93
CA ASP A 310 -29.62 0.78 25.72
C ASP A 310 -29.70 1.46 24.34
N ARG A 311 -30.84 1.25 23.67
CA ARG A 311 -31.18 1.83 22.36
C ARG A 311 -30.05 1.65 21.30
N PRO A 312 -29.59 0.41 21.04
CA PRO A 312 -28.44 0.15 20.17
C PRO A 312 -28.62 0.74 18.76
N VAL A 313 -29.80 0.58 18.15
CA VAL A 313 -30.11 1.10 16.81
C VAL A 313 -30.04 2.63 16.76
N ALA A 314 -30.68 3.33 17.70
CA ALA A 314 -30.69 4.79 17.71
C ALA A 314 -29.28 5.39 17.91
N ARG A 315 -28.47 4.77 18.77
CA ARG A 315 -27.08 5.19 18.98
C ARG A 315 -26.20 4.90 17.77
N TRP A 316 -26.44 3.78 17.09
CA TRP A 316 -25.75 3.47 15.84
C TRP A 316 -26.02 4.52 14.77
N MET A 317 -27.30 4.83 14.53
CA MET A 317 -27.70 5.86 13.56
C MET A 317 -27.12 7.24 13.91
N THR A 318 -27.01 7.56 15.20
CA THR A 318 -26.39 8.79 15.66
C THR A 318 -24.88 8.81 15.38
N LYS A 319 -24.19 7.68 15.59
CA LYS A 319 -22.76 7.52 15.30
C LYS A 319 -22.48 7.66 13.79
N VAL A 320 -23.32 7.06 12.95
CA VAL A 320 -23.25 7.18 11.49
C VAL A 320 -23.48 8.62 11.05
N ALA A 321 -24.49 9.30 11.59
CA ALA A 321 -24.73 10.72 11.29
C ALA A 321 -23.55 11.61 11.72
N GLY A 322 -22.84 11.27 12.80
CA GLY A 322 -21.60 11.94 13.20
C GLY A 322 -20.51 11.82 12.14
N LEU A 323 -20.18 10.58 11.73
CA LEU A 323 -19.19 10.31 10.69
C LEU A 323 -19.52 11.05 9.38
N LEU A 324 -20.77 11.00 8.94
CA LEU A 324 -21.16 11.65 7.69
C LEU A 324 -21.02 13.18 7.77
N ARG A 325 -21.31 13.80 8.93
CA ARG A 325 -21.10 15.23 9.15
C ARG A 325 -19.63 15.63 9.16
N ASP A 326 -18.77 14.79 9.74
CA ASP A 326 -17.32 15.03 9.77
C ASP A 326 -16.72 15.00 8.35
N GLU A 327 -17.40 14.34 7.41
CA GLU A 327 -17.07 14.29 5.98
C GLU A 327 -17.95 15.25 5.15
N ASP A 328 -18.36 16.36 5.77
CA ASP A 328 -19.12 17.47 5.19
C ASP A 328 -20.48 17.11 4.58
N ARG A 329 -21.13 16.02 5.03
CA ARG A 329 -22.49 15.65 4.60
C ARG A 329 -23.56 16.14 5.57
N LEU A 330 -24.63 16.71 5.01
CA LEU A 330 -25.70 17.36 5.76
C LEU A 330 -26.73 16.35 6.31
N VAL A 331 -26.37 15.62 7.37
CA VAL A 331 -27.31 14.69 8.05
C VAL A 331 -27.94 15.36 9.27
N SER A 332 -29.23 15.71 9.20
CA SER A 332 -29.98 16.29 10.34
C SER A 332 -30.51 15.24 11.33
N SER A 333 -30.96 15.67 12.52
CA SER A 333 -31.62 14.76 13.48
C SER A 333 -32.91 14.12 12.93
N ALA A 334 -33.58 14.76 11.96
CA ALA A 334 -34.76 14.20 11.31
C ALA A 334 -34.39 12.94 10.50
N HIS A 335 -33.24 12.95 9.81
CA HIS A 335 -32.72 11.77 9.11
C HIS A 335 -32.42 10.62 10.07
N VAL A 336 -31.87 10.92 11.26
CA VAL A 336 -31.62 9.88 12.29
C VAL A 336 -32.92 9.25 12.76
N ILE A 337 -33.96 10.05 13.05
CA ILE A 337 -35.27 9.55 13.49
C ILE A 337 -35.90 8.67 12.39
N GLU A 338 -35.89 9.14 11.14
CA GLU A 338 -36.47 8.40 10.03
C GLU A 338 -35.68 7.12 9.69
N ALA A 339 -34.35 7.15 9.78
CA ALA A 339 -33.53 5.95 9.58
C ALA A 339 -33.79 4.89 10.66
N VAL A 340 -33.97 5.28 11.93
CA VAL A 340 -34.37 4.34 13.00
C VAL A 340 -35.72 3.73 12.69
N ARG A 341 -36.72 4.57 12.34
CA ARG A 341 -38.06 4.12 12.01
C ARG A 341 -38.07 3.16 10.83
N LEU A 342 -37.31 3.48 9.77
CA LEU A 342 -37.18 2.63 8.59
C LEU A 342 -36.51 1.30 8.93
N ALA A 343 -35.41 1.30 9.70
CA ALA A 343 -34.74 0.07 10.11
C ALA A 343 -35.67 -0.85 10.93
N GLU A 344 -36.42 -0.29 11.88
CA GLU A 344 -37.42 -1.05 12.66
C GLU A 344 -38.56 -1.59 11.78
N THR A 345 -39.04 -0.79 10.82
CA THR A 345 -40.07 -1.21 9.86
C THR A 345 -39.56 -2.36 8.97
N LEU A 346 -38.33 -2.26 8.47
CA LEU A 346 -37.69 -3.30 7.66
C LEU A 346 -37.54 -4.59 8.48
N ALA A 347 -37.18 -4.51 9.75
CA ALA A 347 -37.07 -5.67 10.63
C ALA A 347 -38.42 -6.40 10.74
N VAL A 348 -39.51 -5.66 10.97
CA VAL A 348 -40.87 -6.22 11.02
C VAL A 348 -41.27 -6.85 9.69
N MET A 349 -41.03 -6.17 8.56
CA MET A 349 -41.34 -6.69 7.22
C MET A 349 -40.57 -7.98 6.90
N ARG A 350 -39.37 -8.13 7.45
CA ARG A 350 -38.50 -9.29 7.28
C ARG A 350 -38.72 -10.38 8.34
N GLY A 351 -39.70 -10.22 9.22
CA GLY A 351 -39.99 -11.16 10.30
C GLY A 351 -38.89 -11.27 11.36
N ARG A 352 -38.02 -10.26 11.47
CA ARG A 352 -36.89 -10.27 12.41
C ARG A 352 -37.30 -9.83 13.82
N PRO A 353 -36.65 -10.35 14.87
CA PRO A 353 -36.88 -9.91 16.25
C PRO A 353 -36.51 -8.44 16.49
N LEU A 354 -35.43 -7.98 15.88
CA LEU A 354 -34.84 -6.66 16.04
C LEU A 354 -34.18 -6.23 14.72
N ALA A 355 -33.96 -4.93 14.54
CA ALA A 355 -33.21 -4.42 13.40
C ALA A 355 -31.72 -4.74 13.57
N GLY A 356 -31.18 -5.55 12.66
CA GLY A 356 -29.76 -5.93 12.62
C GLY A 356 -28.96 -5.04 11.69
N LEU A 357 -27.75 -5.47 11.36
CA LEU A 357 -26.86 -4.70 10.48
C LEU A 357 -27.47 -4.44 9.10
N THR A 358 -28.15 -5.43 8.53
CA THR A 358 -28.78 -5.32 7.20
C THR A 358 -29.86 -4.23 7.17
N GLU A 359 -30.81 -4.24 8.11
CA GLU A 359 -31.88 -3.22 8.16
C GLU A 359 -31.31 -1.83 8.43
N THR A 360 -30.31 -1.74 9.30
CA THR A 360 -29.69 -0.44 9.59
C THR A 360 -28.91 0.09 8.39
N THR A 361 -28.18 -0.76 7.66
CA THR A 361 -27.44 -0.40 6.45
C THR A 361 -28.39 0.06 5.34
N ASP A 362 -29.49 -0.65 5.11
CA ASP A 362 -30.51 -0.25 4.13
C ASP A 362 -31.15 1.09 4.49
N ALA A 363 -31.44 1.30 5.78
CA ALA A 363 -32.01 2.56 6.24
C ALA A 363 -31.02 3.73 6.12
N ILE A 364 -29.73 3.50 6.42
CA ILE A 364 -28.66 4.50 6.22
C ILE A 364 -28.54 4.84 4.73
N ARG A 365 -28.51 3.82 3.87
CA ARG A 365 -28.45 3.99 2.41
C ARG A 365 -29.60 4.87 1.92
N ALA A 366 -30.83 4.56 2.33
CA ALA A 366 -32.03 5.26 1.86
C ALA A 366 -32.16 6.68 2.42
N VAL A 367 -31.86 6.88 3.72
CA VAL A 367 -32.20 8.13 4.43
C VAL A 367 -31.02 9.07 4.60
N MET A 368 -29.80 8.56 4.81
CA MET A 368 -28.62 9.39 5.11
C MET A 368 -27.65 9.53 3.93
N CYS A 369 -27.76 8.64 2.95
CA CYS A 369 -26.85 8.53 1.81
C CYS A 369 -27.53 8.83 0.47
N ASP A 370 -28.79 9.26 0.46
CA ASP A 370 -29.58 9.55 -0.74
C ASP A 370 -29.59 8.40 -1.77
N GLY A 371 -29.55 7.15 -1.29
CA GLY A 371 -29.51 5.94 -2.12
C GLY A 371 -28.12 5.58 -2.68
N SER A 372 -27.09 6.39 -2.44
CA SER A 372 -25.75 6.23 -3.00
C SER A 372 -24.87 5.27 -2.20
N ASP A 373 -24.17 4.36 -2.90
CA ASP A 373 -23.21 3.44 -2.28
C ASP A 373 -21.86 4.10 -1.97
N VAL A 374 -21.57 5.28 -2.50
CA VAL A 374 -20.31 6.01 -2.27
C VAL A 374 -20.18 6.51 -0.81
N PRO A 375 -21.14 7.24 -0.23
CA PRO A 375 -21.11 7.53 1.21
C PRO A 375 -21.30 6.28 2.08
N LEU A 376 -22.00 5.26 1.56
CA LEU A 376 -22.20 4.02 2.31
C LEU A 376 -20.90 3.25 2.50
N SER A 377 -20.02 3.23 1.48
CA SER A 377 -18.72 2.55 1.58
C SER A 377 -17.82 3.15 2.67
N LEU A 378 -17.90 4.46 2.90
CA LEU A 378 -17.24 5.12 4.02
C LEU A 378 -17.76 4.63 5.38
N VAL A 379 -19.07 4.45 5.53
CA VAL A 379 -19.69 3.88 6.74
C VAL A 379 -19.28 2.41 6.92
N GLN A 380 -19.23 1.66 5.83
CA GLN A 380 -18.77 0.26 5.83
C GLN A 380 -17.32 0.17 6.32
N ASP A 381 -16.41 0.96 5.76
CA ASP A 381 -14.99 0.94 6.10
C ASP A 381 -14.75 1.43 7.54
N ARG A 382 -15.22 2.64 7.88
CA ARG A 382 -14.84 3.29 9.16
C ARG A 382 -15.70 2.91 10.37
N LEU A 383 -16.91 2.38 10.18
CA LEU A 383 -17.80 2.02 11.30
C LEU A 383 -18.17 0.54 11.36
N ILE A 384 -18.57 -0.07 10.25
CA ILE A 384 -19.00 -1.49 10.24
C ILE A 384 -17.79 -2.41 10.47
N VAL A 385 -16.72 -2.20 9.69
CA VAL A 385 -15.42 -2.83 9.96
C VAL A 385 -14.74 -2.10 11.11
N GLY A 386 -14.38 -0.84 10.89
CA GLY A 386 -13.81 0.05 11.91
C GLY A 386 -12.29 -0.02 12.04
N ASP A 387 -11.73 1.08 12.53
CA ASP A 387 -10.29 1.33 12.57
C ASP A 387 -9.70 1.25 13.99
N VAL A 388 -10.37 0.53 14.90
CA VAL A 388 -9.91 0.41 16.28
C VAL A 388 -8.66 -0.48 16.33
N LEU A 389 -7.59 0.07 16.89
CA LEU A 389 -6.36 -0.63 17.26
C LEU A 389 -6.34 -0.81 18.77
N GLY A 390 -6.09 -2.03 19.25
CA GLY A 390 -5.98 -2.29 20.69
C GLY A 390 -4.68 -1.77 21.31
N GLU A 391 -4.59 -1.90 22.62
CA GLU A 391 -3.44 -1.45 23.42
C GLU A 391 -3.00 -2.60 24.35
N VAL A 392 -1.68 -2.79 24.46
CA VAL A 392 -1.06 -3.81 25.32
C VAL A 392 -0.17 -3.09 26.36
N PRO A 393 -0.14 -3.54 27.63
CA PRO A 393 0.69 -2.92 28.68
C PRO A 393 2.19 -2.98 28.40
N ASP A 394 2.95 -2.03 28.94
CA ASP A 394 4.43 -2.00 28.83
C ASP A 394 5.12 -3.17 29.54
N SER A 395 4.42 -3.82 30.46
CA SER A 395 4.87 -5.00 31.20
C SER A 395 4.78 -6.30 30.38
N ALA A 396 4.11 -6.27 29.22
CA ALA A 396 4.00 -7.44 28.36
C ALA A 396 5.39 -7.86 27.82
N PRO A 397 5.69 -9.17 27.76
CA PRO A 397 6.96 -9.65 27.21
C PRO A 397 7.11 -9.24 25.73
N VAL A 398 8.06 -8.38 25.40
CA VAL A 398 8.32 -7.97 24.01
C VAL A 398 9.78 -8.20 23.65
N VAL A 399 10.03 -8.49 22.37
CA VAL A 399 11.40 -8.58 21.86
C VAL A 399 12.13 -7.24 22.07
N PRO A 400 13.45 -7.23 22.35
CA PRO A 400 14.20 -6.01 22.64
C PRO A 400 14.01 -4.90 21.58
N LEU A 401 13.95 -5.29 20.30
CA LEU A 401 13.75 -4.36 19.18
C LEU A 401 12.37 -3.67 19.22
N GLN A 402 11.30 -4.38 19.61
CA GLN A 402 9.97 -3.81 19.78
C GLN A 402 9.93 -2.79 20.92
N ARG A 403 10.64 -3.07 22.01
CA ARG A 403 10.78 -2.11 23.13
C ARG A 403 11.54 -0.85 22.69
N ASP A 404 12.55 -1.00 21.85
CA ASP A 404 13.29 0.11 21.26
C ASP A 404 12.41 0.97 20.35
N LEU A 405 11.66 0.33 19.45
CA LEU A 405 10.70 1.00 18.56
C LEU A 405 9.64 1.76 19.37
N THR A 406 9.04 1.13 20.39
CA THR A 406 8.02 1.76 21.25
C THR A 406 8.59 3.01 21.96
N ARG A 407 9.85 2.96 22.41
CA ARG A 407 10.53 4.13 22.99
C ARG A 407 10.69 5.25 21.97
N GLN A 408 11.10 4.94 20.73
CA GLN A 408 11.25 5.93 19.68
C GLN A 408 9.91 6.54 19.25
N GLN A 409 8.85 5.74 19.13
CA GLN A 409 7.49 6.18 18.86
C GLN A 409 7.00 7.21 19.87
N ARG A 410 7.25 6.98 21.16
CA ARG A 410 6.93 7.93 22.25
C ARG A 410 7.71 9.23 22.14
N THR A 411 9.03 9.14 21.97
CA THR A 411 9.92 10.30 21.86
C THR A 411 9.55 11.19 20.67
N LEU A 412 9.28 10.58 19.51
CA LEU A 412 8.96 11.29 18.27
C LEU A 412 7.48 11.66 18.14
N ARG A 413 6.65 11.27 19.13
CA ARG A 413 5.19 11.46 19.14
C ARG A 413 4.52 10.88 17.89
N MET A 414 4.97 9.70 17.47
CA MET A 414 4.39 8.95 16.37
C MET A 414 3.58 7.79 16.94
N LYS A 415 2.27 7.98 17.08
CA LYS A 415 1.36 6.93 17.54
C LYS A 415 1.09 5.94 16.40
N PRO A 416 1.19 4.62 16.63
CA PRO A 416 0.66 3.61 15.73
C PRO A 416 -0.86 3.73 15.64
N GLU A 417 -1.39 3.80 14.43
CA GLU A 417 -2.81 3.95 14.14
C GLU A 417 -3.18 3.00 12.99
N ALA A 418 -4.33 2.33 13.10
CA ALA A 418 -4.85 1.46 12.04
C ALA A 418 -5.40 2.27 10.85
N ALA A 419 -5.90 3.48 11.12
CA ALA A 419 -6.32 4.42 10.08
C ALA A 419 -5.10 4.96 9.32
N GLU A 420 -5.29 5.21 8.02
CA GLU A 420 -4.26 5.85 7.21
C GLU A 420 -4.10 7.31 7.64
N ARG A 421 -2.85 7.73 7.87
CA ARG A 421 -2.51 9.10 8.25
C ARG A 421 -1.45 9.68 7.34
N GLU A 422 -1.77 10.79 6.70
CA GLU A 422 -0.81 11.58 5.96
C GLU A 422 0.06 12.42 6.91
N LEU A 423 1.37 12.44 6.64
CA LEU A 423 2.37 13.16 7.41
C LEU A 423 3.31 13.92 6.48
N GLU A 424 3.28 15.24 6.56
CA GLU A 424 4.24 16.13 5.89
C GLU A 424 5.36 16.49 6.87
N LEU A 425 6.60 16.20 6.50
CA LEU A 425 7.80 16.41 7.31
C LEU A 425 8.66 17.54 6.72
N ASP A 426 9.08 18.50 7.55
CA ASP A 426 10.08 19.51 7.18
C ASP A 426 11.45 19.11 7.74
N LEU A 427 12.35 18.65 6.87
CA LEU A 427 13.64 18.08 7.25
C LEU A 427 14.60 19.07 7.95
N ARG A 428 14.29 20.37 7.92
CA ARG A 428 15.06 21.39 8.64
C ARG A 428 14.76 21.41 10.14
N LYS A 429 13.68 20.76 10.57
CA LYS A 429 13.33 20.60 11.98
C LYS A 429 13.87 19.27 12.48
N ASP A 430 14.67 19.30 13.54
CA ASP A 430 15.32 18.10 14.10
C ASP A 430 14.35 16.94 14.38
N ASN A 431 13.16 17.26 14.90
CA ASN A 431 12.15 16.25 15.19
C ASN A 431 11.55 15.61 13.92
N ASP A 432 11.30 16.39 12.88
CA ASP A 432 10.75 15.87 11.61
C ASP A 432 11.82 15.10 10.83
N ALA A 433 13.08 15.56 10.88
CA ALA A 433 14.22 14.80 10.40
C ALA A 433 14.36 13.45 11.13
N ALA A 434 14.20 13.43 12.45
CA ALA A 434 14.25 12.19 13.23
C ALA A 434 13.09 11.22 12.91
N ARG A 435 11.88 11.75 12.63
CA ARG A 435 10.74 10.96 12.13
C ARG A 435 11.03 10.32 10.77
N SER A 436 11.57 11.11 9.83
CA SER A 436 11.99 10.61 8.52
C SER A 436 13.02 9.48 8.64
N ARG A 437 14.07 9.68 9.45
CA ARG A 437 15.09 8.64 9.72
C ARG A 437 14.48 7.35 10.25
N LEU A 438 13.58 7.43 11.24
CA LEU A 438 12.92 6.24 11.79
C LEU A 438 12.16 5.47 10.71
N LEU A 439 11.36 6.16 9.89
CA LEU A 439 10.59 5.53 8.82
C LEU A 439 11.49 4.87 7.76
N HIS A 440 12.58 5.52 7.37
CA HIS A 440 13.55 4.93 6.44
C HIS A 440 14.26 3.70 7.04
N ARG A 441 14.63 3.73 8.32
CA ARG A 441 15.23 2.57 9.01
C ARG A 441 14.25 1.39 9.06
N LEU A 442 12.99 1.66 9.37
CA LEU A 442 11.96 0.62 9.41
C LEU A 442 11.70 0.00 8.03
N ARG A 443 11.65 0.82 6.97
CA ARG A 443 11.54 0.32 5.59
C ARG A 443 12.73 -0.55 5.20
N LEU A 444 13.95 -0.17 5.58
CA LEU A 444 15.13 -1.01 5.36
C LEU A 444 14.99 -2.35 6.08
N LEU A 445 14.40 -2.36 7.28
CA LEU A 445 14.05 -3.57 8.02
C LEU A 445 12.86 -4.37 7.44
N ARG A 446 12.18 -3.86 6.39
CA ARG A 446 10.91 -4.40 5.83
C ARG A 446 9.75 -4.34 6.83
N VAL A 447 9.76 -3.31 7.67
CA VAL A 447 8.66 -2.91 8.54
C VAL A 447 7.99 -1.70 7.89
N ASP A 448 7.04 -1.95 7.00
CA ASP A 448 6.40 -0.94 6.15
C ASP A 448 5.32 -0.15 6.90
N TRP A 449 5.70 0.49 8.01
CA TRP A 449 4.79 1.38 8.76
C TRP A 449 4.45 2.67 7.99
N GLY A 450 5.35 3.10 7.10
CA GLY A 450 5.16 4.31 6.31
C GLY A 450 5.59 4.14 4.86
N GLU A 451 4.77 4.62 3.94
CA GLU A 451 5.07 4.71 2.52
C GLU A 451 5.33 6.17 2.12
N PRO A 452 6.35 6.46 1.30
CA PRO A 452 6.54 7.79 0.74
C PRO A 452 5.36 8.18 -0.15
N ALA A 453 4.86 9.39 0.01
CA ALA A 453 3.76 9.95 -0.77
C ALA A 453 4.16 11.28 -1.41
N ALA A 454 3.76 11.50 -2.66
CA ALA A 454 4.01 12.75 -3.37
C ALA A 454 2.91 13.77 -3.05
N PHE A 455 3.28 14.92 -2.46
CA PHE A 455 2.35 16.02 -2.23
C PHE A 455 2.32 16.99 -3.42
N ARG A 456 1.11 17.37 -3.85
CA ARG A 456 0.91 18.39 -4.89
C ARG A 456 1.37 19.75 -4.37
N GLY A 457 2.36 20.35 -5.02
CA GLY A 457 2.85 21.72 -4.71
C GLY A 457 4.20 21.80 -4.01
N SER A 458 4.88 20.68 -3.74
CA SER A 458 6.23 20.68 -3.18
C SER A 458 7.29 20.64 -4.30
N THR A 459 7.91 21.78 -4.59
CA THR A 459 9.14 21.87 -5.41
C THR A 459 10.41 21.87 -4.57
N GLY A 460 10.30 21.76 -3.24
CA GLY A 460 11.41 21.84 -2.29
C GLY A 460 11.93 20.48 -1.85
N THR A 461 13.25 20.28 -1.91
CA THR A 461 13.98 19.07 -1.45
C THR A 461 13.97 18.86 0.06
N PHE A 462 13.42 19.79 0.83
CA PHE A 462 13.37 19.76 2.30
C PHE A 462 12.05 19.23 2.85
N ARG A 463 11.06 18.93 2.00
CA ARG A 463 9.76 18.39 2.41
C ARG A 463 9.60 16.95 1.98
N GLU A 464 9.18 16.11 2.92
CA GLU A 464 8.84 14.72 2.65
C GLU A 464 7.40 14.43 3.01
N GLY A 465 6.75 13.68 2.13
CA GLY A 465 5.41 13.19 2.34
C GLY A 465 5.40 11.72 2.70
N TRP A 466 4.60 11.36 3.70
CA TRP A 466 4.44 9.98 4.15
C TRP A 466 2.97 9.64 4.37
N ARG A 467 2.56 8.43 4.00
CA ARG A 467 1.32 7.80 4.45
C ARG A 467 1.67 6.73 5.46
N LEU A 468 1.14 6.85 6.67
CA LEU A 468 1.39 5.93 7.76
C LEU A 468 0.17 5.05 7.99
N ARG A 469 0.39 3.74 8.16
CA ARG A 469 -0.64 2.78 8.58
C ARG A 469 0.02 1.67 9.38
N TRP A 470 -0.47 1.43 10.59
CA TRP A 470 0.03 0.33 11.42
C TRP A 470 -0.83 -0.93 11.22
N GLU A 471 -0.18 -2.02 10.85
CA GLU A 471 -0.79 -3.34 10.72
C GLU A 471 -0.21 -4.31 11.76
N PRO A 472 -1.01 -5.23 12.34
CA PRO A 472 -0.51 -6.17 13.33
C PRO A 472 0.69 -7.03 12.87
N GLU A 473 0.76 -7.36 11.58
CA GLU A 473 1.85 -8.09 10.94
C GLU A 473 3.20 -7.36 11.07
N LEU A 474 3.18 -6.04 11.22
CA LEU A 474 4.39 -5.26 11.48
C LEU A 474 5.03 -5.68 12.81
N SER A 475 4.26 -6.19 13.78
CA SER A 475 4.82 -6.75 15.03
C SER A 475 5.65 -8.00 14.77
N VAL A 476 5.24 -8.84 13.80
CA VAL A 476 6.02 -10.01 13.35
C VAL A 476 7.25 -9.55 12.58
N LYS A 477 7.11 -8.56 11.69
CA LYS A 477 8.27 -7.97 10.98
C LYS A 477 9.29 -7.35 11.92
N VAL A 478 8.85 -6.74 13.02
CA VAL A 478 9.75 -6.27 14.08
C VAL A 478 10.42 -7.43 14.81
N ALA A 479 9.71 -8.54 15.07
CA ALA A 479 10.31 -9.74 15.66
C ALA A 479 11.35 -10.40 14.74
N GLU A 480 11.05 -10.55 13.44
CA GLU A 480 11.98 -11.02 12.40
C GLU A 480 13.22 -10.12 12.32
N ALA A 481 13.01 -8.80 12.34
CA ALA A 481 14.10 -7.82 12.30
C ALA A 481 15.02 -7.88 13.54
N GLY A 482 14.55 -8.48 14.65
CA GLY A 482 15.31 -8.64 15.88
C GLY A 482 16.60 -9.48 15.71
N ILE A 483 16.67 -10.33 14.67
CA ILE A 483 17.87 -11.11 14.32
C ILE A 483 19.06 -10.18 14.00
N TRP A 484 18.79 -9.01 13.43
CA TRP A 484 19.82 -8.04 13.04
C TRP A 484 20.29 -7.15 14.19
N GLY A 485 19.53 -7.06 15.29
CA GLY A 485 19.91 -6.26 16.44
C GLY A 485 18.78 -5.96 17.41
N THR A 486 19.15 -5.42 18.58
CA THR A 486 18.23 -5.09 19.67
C THR A 486 17.66 -3.67 19.61
N THR A 487 18.17 -2.83 18.71
CA THR A 487 17.70 -1.45 18.48
C THR A 487 17.47 -1.22 16.99
N VAL A 488 16.56 -0.30 16.63
CA VAL A 488 16.22 -0.04 15.21
C VAL A 488 17.43 0.43 14.42
N LEU A 489 18.30 1.24 15.04
CA LEU A 489 19.55 1.68 14.42
C LEU A 489 20.48 0.49 14.16
N ALA A 490 20.81 -0.29 15.18
CA ALA A 490 21.74 -1.41 15.04
C ALA A 490 21.23 -2.47 14.05
N ALA A 491 19.93 -2.79 14.12
CA ALA A 491 19.31 -3.74 13.21
C ALA A 491 19.34 -3.25 11.76
N ALA A 492 19.03 -1.97 11.51
CA ALA A 492 19.09 -1.40 10.17
C ALA A 492 20.53 -1.36 9.63
N THR A 493 21.51 -1.01 10.46
CA THR A 493 22.94 -1.03 10.11
C THR A 493 23.39 -2.43 9.70
N ALA A 494 23.17 -3.44 10.55
CA ALA A 494 23.62 -4.81 10.28
C ALA A 494 22.94 -5.41 9.04
N LYS A 495 21.65 -5.11 8.84
CA LYS A 495 20.91 -5.53 7.64
C LYS A 495 21.48 -4.87 6.38
N ALA A 496 21.75 -3.57 6.42
CA ALA A 496 22.34 -2.86 5.29
C ALA A 496 23.74 -3.41 4.94
N GLU A 497 24.58 -3.68 5.93
CA GLU A 497 25.90 -4.31 5.71
C GLU A 497 25.78 -5.69 5.05
N SER A 498 24.86 -6.52 5.53
CA SER A 498 24.62 -7.85 4.95
C SER A 498 24.09 -7.76 3.52
N GLU A 499 23.14 -6.86 3.24
CA GLU A 499 22.60 -6.65 1.89
C GLU A 499 23.69 -6.17 0.94
N ALA A 500 24.56 -5.24 1.37
CA ALA A 500 25.69 -4.75 0.58
C ALA A 500 26.66 -5.85 0.16
N VAL A 501 27.01 -6.76 1.08
CA VAL A 501 27.92 -7.88 0.79
C VAL A 501 27.28 -8.88 -0.17
N SER A 502 25.98 -9.14 -0.03
CA SER A 502 25.25 -10.09 -0.89
C SER A 502 24.86 -9.55 -2.26
N ALA A 503 24.84 -8.22 -2.44
CA ALA A 503 24.36 -7.58 -3.64
C ALA A 503 25.30 -7.82 -4.84
N THR A 504 24.77 -8.45 -5.88
CA THR A 504 25.50 -8.74 -7.12
C THR A 504 25.37 -7.63 -8.16
N ALA A 505 24.25 -6.88 -8.14
CA ALA A 505 23.95 -5.83 -9.10
C ALA A 505 24.36 -4.43 -8.59
N LEU A 506 24.93 -3.62 -9.48
CA LEU A 506 25.32 -2.24 -9.19
C LEU A 506 24.11 -1.37 -8.79
N SER A 507 22.96 -1.57 -9.44
CA SER A 507 21.71 -0.87 -9.14
C SER A 507 21.21 -1.14 -7.73
N ALA A 508 21.33 -2.37 -7.24
CA ALA A 508 20.94 -2.76 -5.88
C ALA A 508 21.80 -2.04 -4.82
N VAL A 509 23.12 -2.02 -5.01
CA VAL A 509 24.03 -1.32 -4.07
C VAL A 509 23.84 0.19 -4.13
N THR A 510 23.55 0.75 -5.30
CA THR A 510 23.26 2.18 -5.47
C THR A 510 21.97 2.57 -4.72
N ALA A 511 20.91 1.77 -4.84
CA ALA A 511 19.67 1.98 -4.10
C ALA A 511 19.88 1.83 -2.58
N LEU A 512 20.70 0.88 -2.16
CA LEU A 512 21.04 0.68 -0.74
C LEU A 512 21.84 1.85 -0.17
N ALA A 513 22.76 2.44 -0.94
CA ALA A 513 23.51 3.63 -0.55
C ALA A 513 22.56 4.82 -0.32
N GLU A 514 21.61 5.05 -1.23
CA GLU A 514 20.56 6.06 -1.07
C GLU A 514 19.72 5.81 0.19
N GLN A 515 19.31 4.56 0.43
CA GLN A 515 18.57 4.19 1.65
C GLN A 515 19.38 4.42 2.93
N CYS A 516 20.68 4.09 2.96
CA CYS A 516 21.55 4.32 4.12
C CYS A 516 21.70 5.81 4.45
N LEU A 517 21.72 6.67 3.42
CA LEU A 517 21.81 8.11 3.59
C LEU A 517 20.48 8.70 4.09
N LEU A 518 19.35 8.23 3.56
CA LEU A 518 18.02 8.61 4.03
C LEU A 518 17.73 8.10 5.46
N ALA A 519 18.27 6.93 5.82
CA ALA A 519 18.16 6.33 7.16
C ALA A 519 19.21 6.83 8.17
N GLU A 520 20.19 7.62 7.72
CA GLU A 520 21.35 8.08 8.50
C GLU A 520 22.02 6.92 9.24
N LEU A 521 22.67 6.04 8.46
CA LEU A 521 23.42 4.86 8.92
C LEU A 521 24.94 5.05 8.70
N PRO A 522 25.64 5.79 9.56
CA PRO A 522 27.05 6.14 9.35
C PRO A 522 27.98 4.93 9.36
N ASP A 523 27.67 3.90 10.16
CA ASP A 523 28.52 2.71 10.29
C ASP A 523 28.39 1.75 9.09
N ALA A 524 27.19 1.66 8.49
CA ALA A 524 26.96 0.83 7.31
C ALA A 524 27.49 1.48 6.02
N LEU A 525 27.54 2.82 5.97
CA LEU A 525 27.87 3.56 4.75
C LEU A 525 29.26 3.19 4.19
N PRO A 526 30.35 3.09 4.97
CA PRO A 526 31.65 2.63 4.46
C PRO A 526 31.60 1.26 3.77
N VAL A 527 30.87 0.29 4.33
CA VAL A 527 30.73 -1.07 3.76
C VAL A 527 29.96 -1.01 2.44
N VAL A 528 28.86 -0.28 2.40
CA VAL A 528 28.05 -0.08 1.19
C VAL A 528 28.85 0.64 0.10
N MET A 529 29.63 1.66 0.47
CA MET A 529 30.47 2.41 -0.46
C MET A 529 31.61 1.56 -1.02
N SER A 530 32.22 0.69 -0.21
CA SER A 530 33.21 -0.28 -0.69
C SER A 530 32.58 -1.25 -1.68
N ALA A 531 31.42 -1.83 -1.35
CA ALA A 531 30.70 -2.73 -2.24
C ALA A 531 30.32 -2.03 -3.56
N LEU A 532 29.91 -0.76 -3.50
CA LEU A 532 29.56 0.05 -4.66
C LEU A 532 30.79 0.27 -5.56
N ALA A 533 31.92 0.64 -4.98
CA ALA A 533 33.18 0.83 -5.69
C ALA A 533 33.66 -0.46 -6.36
N ASP A 534 33.57 -1.59 -5.65
CA ASP A 534 33.93 -2.92 -6.16
C ASP A 534 33.02 -3.35 -7.32
N ARG A 535 31.69 -3.22 -7.17
CA ARG A 535 30.74 -3.54 -8.25
C ARG A 535 30.97 -2.64 -9.46
N ALA A 536 31.12 -1.33 -9.26
CA ALA A 536 31.37 -0.39 -10.35
C ALA A 536 32.73 -0.59 -11.02
N ALA A 537 33.71 -1.21 -10.35
CA ALA A 537 35.01 -1.55 -10.94
C ALA A 537 34.96 -2.83 -11.78
N LEU A 538 34.07 -3.76 -11.45
CA LEU A 538 33.88 -5.03 -12.15
C LEU A 538 32.85 -4.94 -13.28
N ASP A 539 31.94 -3.95 -13.25
CA ASP A 539 30.94 -3.76 -14.29
C ASP A 539 31.57 -3.13 -15.54
N SER A 540 31.61 -3.91 -16.63
CA SER A 540 32.13 -3.46 -17.92
C SER A 540 31.05 -2.82 -18.80
N ASP A 541 29.78 -2.89 -18.41
CA ASP A 541 28.68 -2.32 -19.19
C ASP A 541 28.48 -0.84 -18.83
N VAL A 542 28.73 0.04 -19.81
CA VAL A 542 28.57 1.48 -19.60
C VAL A 542 27.11 1.90 -19.41
N GLY A 543 26.15 1.14 -19.92
CA GLY A 543 24.72 1.38 -19.72
C GLY A 543 24.36 1.28 -18.24
N HIS A 544 24.81 0.22 -17.56
CA HIS A 544 24.61 0.05 -16.12
C HIS A 544 25.28 1.17 -15.30
N LEU A 545 26.50 1.57 -15.66
CA LEU A 545 27.18 2.70 -15.02
C LEU A 545 26.39 4.01 -15.19
N ALA A 546 25.89 4.26 -16.41
CA ALA A 546 25.11 5.45 -16.74
C ALA A 546 23.74 5.48 -16.04
N GLN A 547 23.13 4.33 -15.77
CA GLN A 547 21.90 4.21 -14.98
C GLN A 547 22.13 4.50 -13.49
N ALA A 548 23.30 4.15 -12.94
CA ALA A 548 23.62 4.34 -11.53
C ALA A 548 23.97 5.80 -11.16
N LEU A 549 24.64 6.53 -12.07
CA LEU A 549 25.14 7.88 -11.80
C LEU A 549 24.06 8.90 -11.35
N PRO A 550 22.85 8.95 -11.95
CA PRO A 550 21.81 9.91 -11.55
C PRO A 550 21.35 9.75 -10.11
N ALA A 551 21.25 8.52 -9.61
CA ALA A 551 20.87 8.29 -8.21
C ALA A 551 21.93 8.84 -7.26
N LEU A 552 23.22 8.60 -7.54
CA LEU A 552 24.33 9.13 -6.75
C LEU A 552 24.39 10.67 -6.80
N ALA A 553 24.23 11.26 -7.99
CA ALA A 553 24.28 12.71 -8.19
C ALA A 553 23.11 13.42 -7.48
N ARG A 554 21.90 12.86 -7.54
CA ARG A 554 20.76 13.36 -6.75
C ARG A 554 21.08 13.30 -5.26
N THR A 555 21.57 12.16 -4.78
CA THR A 555 21.87 11.95 -3.37
C THR A 555 22.93 12.92 -2.83
N LEU A 556 23.95 13.24 -3.62
CA LEU A 556 24.95 14.27 -3.30
C LEU A 556 24.34 15.67 -3.13
N ARG A 557 23.27 16.00 -3.86
CA ARG A 557 22.54 17.26 -3.69
C ARG A 557 21.68 17.27 -2.43
N TYR A 558 21.19 16.12 -1.98
CA TYR A 558 20.40 15.98 -0.73
C TYR A 558 21.27 15.92 0.54
N GLY A 559 22.55 15.52 0.42
CA GLY A 559 23.48 15.40 1.54
C GLY A 559 23.69 16.68 2.36
N ASP A 560 23.62 17.85 1.72
CA ASP A 560 23.74 19.16 2.37
C ASP A 560 22.58 19.48 3.33
N VAL A 561 21.40 18.89 3.12
CA VAL A 561 20.22 19.11 3.98
C VAL A 561 20.29 18.25 5.25
N ARG A 562 21.01 17.13 5.22
CA ARG A 562 21.01 16.12 6.30
C ARG A 562 22.33 16.06 7.09
N GLY A 563 23.37 16.79 6.68
CA GLY A 563 24.63 16.92 7.41
C GLY A 563 25.54 15.68 7.35
N THR A 564 25.31 14.78 6.40
CA THR A 564 26.11 13.56 6.22
C THR A 564 27.38 13.85 5.42
N ASP A 565 28.53 13.28 5.82
CA ASP A 565 29.76 13.38 5.05
C ASP A 565 29.62 12.60 3.73
N THR A 566 29.45 13.34 2.63
CA THR A 566 29.27 12.77 1.28
C THR A 566 30.57 12.71 0.48
N ALA A 567 31.73 12.92 1.08
CA ALA A 567 33.01 12.94 0.36
C ALA A 567 33.28 11.62 -0.38
N ALA A 568 33.10 10.48 0.29
CA ALA A 568 33.27 9.16 -0.31
C ALA A 568 32.28 8.90 -1.47
N LEU A 569 31.04 9.41 -1.34
CA LEU A 569 30.03 9.30 -2.40
C LEU A 569 30.39 10.16 -3.62
N ALA A 570 30.96 11.35 -3.39
CA ALA A 570 31.43 12.23 -4.45
C ALA A 570 32.59 11.59 -5.22
N GLU A 571 33.53 10.95 -4.53
CA GLU A 571 34.65 10.23 -5.14
C GLU A 571 34.17 9.07 -6.02
N VAL A 572 33.22 8.27 -5.53
CA VAL A 572 32.65 7.15 -6.31
C VAL A 572 31.87 7.68 -7.51
N ALA A 573 31.02 8.69 -7.35
CA ALA A 573 30.28 9.30 -8.46
C ALA A 573 31.21 9.89 -9.53
N ALA A 574 32.29 10.56 -9.12
CA ALA A 574 33.32 11.07 -10.04
C ALA A 574 34.04 9.92 -10.77
N GLY A 575 34.39 8.84 -10.06
CA GLY A 575 34.98 7.63 -10.64
C GLY A 575 34.07 6.97 -11.69
N LEU A 576 32.77 6.83 -11.39
CA LEU A 576 31.78 6.33 -12.35
C LEU A 576 31.65 7.25 -13.57
N ALA A 577 31.53 8.56 -13.35
CA ALA A 577 31.42 9.52 -14.44
C ALA A 577 32.65 9.48 -15.36
N MET A 578 33.85 9.26 -14.81
CA MET A 578 35.08 9.07 -15.58
C MET A 578 35.06 7.77 -16.40
N ARG A 579 34.61 6.66 -15.83
CA ARG A 579 34.46 5.39 -16.57
C ARG A 579 33.42 5.51 -17.69
N ILE A 580 32.30 6.17 -17.43
CA ILE A 580 31.28 6.48 -18.44
C ILE A 580 31.90 7.30 -19.57
N CYS A 581 32.65 8.36 -19.26
CA CYS A 581 33.30 9.17 -20.29
C CYS A 581 34.26 8.37 -21.18
N VAL A 582 34.90 7.33 -20.65
CA VAL A 582 35.83 6.47 -21.42
C VAL A 582 35.08 5.40 -22.22
N GLY A 583 34.08 4.74 -21.61
CA GLY A 583 33.37 3.60 -22.20
C GLY A 583 32.21 3.97 -23.13
N LEU A 584 31.67 5.20 -23.04
CA LEU A 584 30.49 5.60 -23.79
C LEU A 584 30.72 5.69 -25.32
N PRO A 585 31.82 6.30 -25.83
CA PRO A 585 32.08 6.35 -27.28
C PRO A 585 32.11 4.99 -28.00
N PRO A 586 32.80 3.95 -27.49
CA PRO A 586 32.75 2.63 -28.14
C PRO A 586 31.39 1.94 -27.96
N ALA A 587 30.69 2.13 -26.83
CA ALA A 587 29.39 1.50 -26.60
C ALA A 587 28.26 2.07 -27.48
N CYS A 588 28.38 3.32 -27.93
CA CYS A 588 27.40 3.94 -28.84
C CYS A 588 27.59 3.53 -30.31
N THR A 589 28.53 2.65 -30.63
CA THR A 589 28.86 2.25 -32.01
C THR A 589 28.12 0.97 -32.39
N GLY A 590 27.44 0.96 -33.54
CA GLY A 590 26.79 -0.24 -34.09
C GLY A 590 25.56 -0.73 -33.31
N LEU A 591 24.88 0.16 -32.58
CA LEU A 591 23.60 -0.13 -31.94
C LEU A 591 22.46 -0.21 -32.97
N ASP A 592 21.47 -1.03 -32.68
CA ASP A 592 20.17 -1.00 -33.38
C ASP A 592 19.32 0.19 -32.90
N ASP A 593 18.15 0.37 -33.51
CA ASP A 593 17.27 1.52 -33.23
C ASP A 593 16.82 1.56 -31.76
N ASP A 594 16.47 0.40 -31.18
CA ASP A 594 16.00 0.28 -29.79
C ASP A 594 17.15 0.56 -28.80
N GLY A 595 18.31 -0.05 -29.00
CA GLY A 595 19.49 0.18 -28.17
C GLY A 595 20.01 1.63 -28.26
N ALA A 596 19.92 2.26 -29.44
CA ALA A 596 20.28 3.66 -29.61
C ALA A 596 19.31 4.61 -28.87
N ALA A 597 18.01 4.28 -28.83
CA ALA A 597 17.02 5.03 -28.09
C ALA A 597 17.21 4.91 -26.56
N GLU A 598 17.51 3.71 -26.05
CA GLU A 598 17.84 3.49 -24.64
C GLU A 598 19.11 4.26 -24.25
N MET A 599 20.18 4.14 -25.04
CA MET A 599 21.45 4.84 -24.79
C MET A 599 21.29 6.37 -24.84
N ARG A 600 20.42 6.90 -25.71
CA ARG A 600 20.05 8.33 -25.69
C ARG A 600 19.50 8.75 -24.34
N GLY A 601 18.61 7.95 -23.75
CA GLY A 601 18.06 8.21 -22.41
C GLY A 601 19.15 8.22 -21.33
N HIS A 602 20.12 7.31 -21.42
CA HIS A 602 21.27 7.28 -20.52
C HIS A 602 22.17 8.52 -20.68
N ILE A 603 22.42 8.97 -21.91
CA ILE A 603 23.19 10.21 -22.19
C ILE A 603 22.53 11.42 -21.55
N ASP A 604 21.21 11.54 -21.64
CA ASP A 604 20.45 12.63 -21.02
C ASP A 604 20.55 12.62 -19.50
N ALA A 605 20.37 11.44 -18.89
CA ALA A 605 20.45 11.28 -17.45
C ALA A 605 21.87 11.58 -16.93
N VAL A 606 22.91 11.11 -17.63
CA VAL A 606 24.32 11.39 -17.31
C VAL A 606 24.64 12.87 -17.48
N HIS A 607 24.19 13.50 -18.57
CA HIS A 607 24.43 14.92 -18.80
C HIS A 607 23.85 15.79 -17.68
N ALA A 608 22.60 15.52 -17.28
CA ALA A 608 22.00 16.19 -16.12
C ALA A 608 22.78 15.93 -14.82
N SER A 609 23.29 14.70 -14.63
CA SER A 609 24.08 14.32 -13.45
C SER A 609 25.44 15.01 -13.39
N VAL A 610 26.15 15.13 -14.52
CA VAL A 610 27.43 15.84 -14.62
C VAL A 610 27.27 17.32 -14.28
N ALA A 611 26.17 17.95 -14.73
CA ALA A 611 25.83 19.32 -14.36
C ALA A 611 25.59 19.47 -12.84
N LEU A 612 24.98 18.47 -12.19
CA LEU A 612 24.75 18.47 -10.73
C LEU A 612 26.03 18.24 -9.92
N LEU A 613 26.95 17.39 -10.41
CA LEU A 613 28.22 17.09 -9.74
C LEU A 613 29.23 18.25 -9.82
N THR A 614 29.09 19.11 -10.83
CA THR A 614 29.95 20.27 -11.02
C THR A 614 29.45 21.43 -10.16
N ARG A 615 30.09 21.68 -9.00
CA ARG A 615 29.74 22.84 -8.15
C ARG A 615 29.96 24.16 -8.91
N PRO A 616 29.14 25.20 -8.68
CA PRO A 616 29.50 26.56 -9.04
C PRO A 616 30.62 27.02 -8.10
N SER A 617 31.86 26.82 -8.51
CA SER A 617 33.03 27.32 -7.79
C SER A 617 33.05 28.84 -7.86
N GLY A 618 32.61 29.50 -6.79
CA GLY A 618 32.88 30.92 -6.53
C GLY A 618 34.33 31.21 -6.10
N SER A 619 35.29 30.37 -6.49
CA SER A 619 36.71 30.61 -6.24
C SER A 619 37.46 30.71 -7.57
N GLU A 620 37.95 31.91 -7.83
CA GLU A 620 38.96 32.21 -8.85
C GLU A 620 40.23 31.40 -8.54
N GLY A 621 40.31 30.20 -9.10
CA GLY A 621 41.49 29.35 -9.09
C GLY A 621 41.80 28.84 -10.51
N PRO A 622 43.06 28.44 -10.79
CA PRO A 622 43.44 27.96 -12.12
C PRO A 622 42.63 26.70 -12.49
N ARG A 623 42.15 26.64 -13.75
CA ARG A 623 41.35 25.53 -14.30
C ARG A 623 42.02 24.19 -13.99
N ASP A 624 41.34 23.38 -13.17
CA ASP A 624 41.77 22.03 -12.83
C ASP A 624 41.75 21.12 -14.08
N PRO A 625 42.83 20.38 -14.41
CA PRO A 625 42.86 19.34 -15.45
C PRO A 625 41.80 18.21 -15.28
N HIS A 626 41.12 18.19 -14.13
CA HIS A 626 40.03 17.28 -13.78
C HIS A 626 38.61 17.85 -14.01
N ASP A 627 38.43 18.86 -14.86
CA ASP A 627 37.08 19.36 -15.22
C ASP A 627 36.24 18.26 -15.92
N LEU A 628 35.35 17.63 -15.15
CA LEU A 628 34.42 16.60 -15.60
C LEU A 628 33.49 17.13 -16.72
N THR A 629 33.09 18.40 -16.65
CA THR A 629 32.24 19.03 -17.68
C THR A 629 32.99 19.13 -19.00
N ALA A 630 34.26 19.55 -18.98
CA ALA A 630 35.08 19.60 -20.19
C ALA A 630 35.34 18.20 -20.80
N ARG A 631 35.47 17.16 -19.96
CA ARG A 631 35.61 15.78 -20.42
C ARG A 631 34.32 15.25 -21.03
N TRP A 632 33.19 15.46 -20.39
CA TRP A 632 31.86 15.11 -20.91
C TRP A 632 31.60 15.78 -22.25
N ALA A 633 31.90 17.08 -22.37
CA ALA A 633 31.78 17.80 -23.65
C ALA A 633 32.65 17.20 -24.76
N ARG A 634 33.85 16.70 -24.44
CA ARG A 634 34.71 15.99 -25.43
C ARG A 634 34.11 14.67 -25.88
N VAL A 635 33.44 13.95 -24.97
CA VAL A 635 32.73 12.70 -25.28
C VAL A 635 31.54 12.99 -26.20
N LEU A 636 30.73 13.99 -25.88
CA LEU A 636 29.61 14.42 -26.74
C LEU A 636 30.10 14.83 -28.14
N ARG A 637 31.22 15.56 -28.26
CA ARG A 637 31.81 15.86 -29.58
C ARG A 637 32.24 14.61 -30.33
N THR A 638 32.88 13.68 -29.63
CA THR A 638 33.28 12.38 -30.22
C THR A 638 32.07 11.61 -30.73
N LEU A 639 30.95 11.63 -30.00
CA LEU A 639 29.71 10.99 -30.43
C LEU A 639 29.11 11.71 -31.63
N ALA A 640 29.09 13.05 -31.65
CA ALA A 640 28.55 13.85 -32.75
C ALA A 640 29.31 13.61 -34.08
N ASP A 641 30.64 13.52 -34.02
CA ASP A 641 31.52 13.44 -35.19
C ASP A 641 31.65 12.02 -35.78
N ARG A 642 31.33 10.96 -35.03
CA ARG A 642 31.48 9.57 -35.49
C ARG A 642 30.27 9.11 -36.29
N ASP A 643 30.47 8.84 -37.59
CA ASP A 643 29.41 8.32 -38.46
C ASP A 643 28.94 6.90 -38.12
N THR A 644 29.72 6.13 -37.37
CA THR A 644 29.36 4.78 -36.90
C THR A 644 28.40 4.78 -35.70
N VAL A 645 28.05 5.95 -35.18
CA VAL A 645 27.09 6.14 -34.09
C VAL A 645 25.71 6.45 -34.69
N ALA A 646 24.66 5.86 -34.13
CA ALA A 646 23.29 6.06 -34.60
C ALA A 646 22.90 7.55 -34.63
N GLY A 647 22.15 7.95 -35.67
CA GLY A 647 21.76 9.34 -35.90
C GLY A 647 21.13 10.00 -34.66
N VAL A 648 20.25 9.29 -33.96
CA VAL A 648 19.55 9.79 -32.77
C VAL A 648 20.47 10.21 -31.62
N ILE A 649 21.59 9.51 -31.43
CA ILE A 649 22.60 9.84 -30.42
C ILE A 649 23.43 11.04 -30.89
N ARG A 650 23.81 11.07 -32.17
CA ARG A 650 24.60 12.17 -32.77
C ARG A 650 23.84 13.49 -32.68
N GLY A 651 22.60 13.51 -33.14
CA GLY A 651 21.73 14.69 -33.08
C GLY A 651 21.54 15.18 -31.64
N ARG A 652 21.36 14.25 -30.69
CA ARG A 652 21.24 14.61 -29.28
C ARG A 652 22.53 15.17 -28.70
N ALA A 653 23.68 14.61 -29.02
CA ALA A 653 24.98 15.09 -28.56
C ALA A 653 25.30 16.51 -29.08
N VAL A 654 25.00 16.78 -30.36
CA VAL A 654 25.09 18.13 -30.96
C VAL A 654 24.18 19.10 -30.22
N ARG A 655 22.94 18.66 -29.91
CA ARG A 655 21.97 19.48 -29.19
C ARG A 655 22.46 19.87 -27.78
N LEU A 656 22.92 18.90 -26.99
CA LEU A 656 23.42 19.15 -25.64
C LEU A 656 24.64 20.09 -25.66
N LEU A 657 25.53 19.96 -26.65
CA LEU A 657 26.68 20.86 -26.81
C LEU A 657 26.27 22.29 -27.19
N LEU A 658 25.21 22.45 -27.99
CA LEU A 658 24.65 23.74 -28.34
C LEU A 658 24.00 24.41 -27.12
N ASP A 659 23.17 23.67 -26.36
CA ASP A 659 22.51 24.18 -25.16
C ASP A 659 23.52 24.65 -24.09
N ASP A 660 24.66 23.95 -23.96
CA ASP A 660 25.78 24.34 -23.08
C ASP A 660 26.67 25.47 -23.64
N GLY A 661 26.41 25.96 -24.86
CA GLY A 661 27.24 26.97 -25.55
C GLY A 661 28.66 26.48 -25.89
N ARG A 662 28.87 25.16 -25.96
CA ARG A 662 30.16 24.52 -26.28
C ARG A 662 30.36 24.26 -27.77
N LEU A 663 29.31 24.45 -28.57
CA LEU A 663 29.27 24.40 -30.03
C LEU A 663 28.61 25.68 -30.54
N GLY A 664 29.19 26.32 -31.56
CA GLY A 664 28.62 27.52 -32.18
C GLY A 664 27.51 27.19 -33.18
N GLU A 665 26.76 28.21 -33.58
CA GLU A 665 25.66 28.09 -34.57
C GLU A 665 26.20 27.58 -35.92
N ASP A 666 27.33 28.11 -36.41
CA ASP A 666 27.94 27.71 -37.69
C ASP A 666 28.40 26.24 -37.69
N ASP A 667 28.97 25.77 -36.58
CA ASP A 667 29.39 24.37 -36.43
C ASP A 667 28.18 23.42 -36.32
N THR A 668 27.11 23.87 -35.66
CA THR A 668 25.84 23.14 -35.59
C THR A 668 25.24 22.99 -36.99
N ALA A 669 25.16 24.10 -37.73
CA ALA A 669 24.65 24.12 -39.10
C ALA A 669 25.47 23.21 -40.02
N ARG A 670 26.81 23.20 -39.85
CA ARG A 670 27.71 22.30 -40.58
C ARG A 670 27.43 20.82 -40.28
N LEU A 671 27.34 20.43 -39.00
CA LEU A 671 27.07 19.05 -38.60
C LEU A 671 25.67 18.58 -39.04
N MET A 672 24.68 19.47 -38.95
CA MET A 672 23.33 19.22 -39.45
C MET A 672 23.32 19.06 -40.98
N GLY A 673 24.01 19.92 -41.72
CA GLY A 673 24.12 19.81 -43.18
C GLY A 673 24.84 18.54 -43.66
N LEU A 674 25.81 18.04 -42.89
CA LEU A 674 26.47 16.75 -43.14
C LEU A 674 25.53 15.57 -42.87
N ALA A 675 24.84 15.56 -41.72
CA ALA A 675 23.92 14.50 -41.35
C ALA A 675 22.72 14.42 -42.30
N LEU A 676 22.30 15.54 -42.88
CA LEU A 676 21.11 15.64 -43.72
C LEU A 676 21.43 15.83 -45.21
N SER A 677 22.63 15.42 -45.61
CA SER A 677 23.08 15.48 -46.99
C SER A 677 22.25 14.54 -47.90
N PRO A 678 22.13 14.82 -49.21
CA PRO A 678 21.44 13.92 -50.14
C PRO A 678 22.02 12.49 -50.23
N GLY A 679 23.25 12.28 -49.75
CA GLY A 679 23.90 10.97 -49.70
C GLY A 679 23.61 10.17 -48.44
N THR A 680 22.92 10.74 -47.45
CA THR A 680 22.56 10.06 -46.21
C THR A 680 21.23 9.31 -46.38
N PRO A 681 21.11 8.05 -45.93
CA PRO A 681 19.83 7.35 -45.92
C PRO A 681 18.72 8.13 -45.19
N PRO A 682 17.49 8.21 -45.73
CA PRO A 682 16.39 8.98 -45.12
C PRO A 682 16.08 8.61 -43.66
N ALA A 683 16.25 7.33 -43.30
CA ALA A 683 16.06 6.85 -41.93
C ALA A 683 17.09 7.45 -40.94
N ASP A 684 18.36 7.51 -41.33
CA ASP A 684 19.45 8.05 -40.50
C ASP A 684 19.31 9.57 -40.34
N ALA A 685 18.93 10.26 -41.42
CA ALA A 685 18.66 11.70 -41.41
C ALA A 685 17.50 12.04 -40.44
N ALA A 686 16.41 11.27 -40.50
CA ALA A 686 15.29 11.46 -39.60
C ALA A 686 15.63 11.12 -38.13
N ALA A 687 16.38 10.05 -37.89
CA ALA A 687 16.84 9.69 -36.55
C ALA A 687 17.71 10.80 -35.95
N TRP A 688 18.59 11.41 -36.75
CA TRP A 688 19.40 12.54 -36.32
C TRP A 688 18.56 13.74 -35.91
N ILE A 689 17.56 14.11 -36.73
CA ILE A 689 16.64 15.20 -36.40
C ILE A 689 15.87 14.88 -35.13
N GLU A 690 15.36 13.66 -34.98
CA GLU A 690 14.64 13.21 -33.80
C GLU A 690 15.48 13.42 -32.52
N GLY A 691 16.77 13.05 -32.56
CA GLY A 691 17.71 13.27 -31.48
C GLY A 691 17.98 14.75 -31.18
N PHE A 692 18.09 15.59 -32.21
CA PHE A 692 18.40 17.02 -32.09
C PHE A 692 17.21 17.85 -31.56
N VAL A 693 16.00 17.56 -32.02
CA VAL A 693 14.76 18.28 -31.63
C VAL A 693 14.00 17.61 -30.49
N GLY A 694 14.45 16.43 -30.03
CA GLY A 694 13.92 15.69 -28.89
C GLY A 694 12.70 14.80 -29.17
N GLY A 695 12.13 14.83 -30.38
CA GLY A 695 11.04 13.95 -30.83
C GLY A 695 9.92 13.76 -29.80
N ALA A 696 9.55 12.50 -29.52
CA ALA A 696 8.48 12.15 -28.56
C ALA A 696 8.79 12.43 -27.09
N SER A 697 10.04 12.74 -26.74
CA SER A 697 10.48 13.01 -25.36
C SER A 697 10.72 14.51 -25.10
N GLY A 698 10.72 15.35 -26.13
CA GLY A 698 10.87 16.80 -26.02
C GLY A 698 9.53 17.53 -26.11
N SER A 699 9.30 18.55 -25.27
CA SER A 699 8.03 19.30 -25.27
C SER A 699 7.84 20.20 -26.50
N GLY A 700 8.82 20.30 -27.41
CA GLY A 700 8.82 21.21 -28.57
C GLY A 700 8.84 22.70 -28.21
N MET A 701 8.70 23.09 -26.94
CA MET A 701 8.70 24.48 -26.49
C MET A 701 10.00 25.22 -26.79
N LEU A 702 11.14 24.52 -26.83
CA LEU A 702 12.42 25.15 -27.15
C LEU A 702 12.46 25.70 -28.59
N LEU A 703 11.84 25.03 -29.56
CA LEU A 703 11.70 25.55 -30.93
C LEU A 703 10.74 26.75 -30.99
N VAL A 704 9.83 26.90 -30.03
CA VAL A 704 8.94 28.05 -29.91
C VAL A 704 9.68 29.27 -29.34
N HIS A 705 10.59 29.06 -28.39
CA HIS A 705 11.29 30.14 -27.69
C HIS A 705 12.63 30.53 -28.31
N ASP A 706 13.23 29.65 -29.10
CA ASP A 706 14.49 29.89 -29.80
C ASP A 706 14.25 30.04 -31.31
N GLU A 707 13.99 31.29 -31.74
CA GLU A 707 13.80 31.64 -33.15
C GLU A 707 15.02 31.24 -34.02
N ARG A 708 16.22 31.15 -33.44
CA ARG A 708 17.45 30.81 -34.17
C ARG A 708 17.51 29.32 -34.47
N LEU A 709 17.20 28.51 -33.47
CA LEU A 709 17.07 27.06 -33.64
C LEU A 709 15.95 26.70 -34.62
N LEU A 710 14.81 27.39 -34.54
CA LEU A 710 13.73 27.24 -35.50
C LEU A 710 14.20 27.58 -36.92
N GLY A 711 14.94 28.68 -37.08
CA GLY A 711 15.53 29.08 -38.35
C GLY A 711 16.51 28.06 -38.93
N LEU A 712 17.31 27.39 -38.10
CA LEU A 712 18.19 26.31 -38.54
C LEU A 712 17.40 25.12 -39.11
N VAL A 713 16.36 24.67 -38.41
CA VAL A 713 15.50 23.57 -38.87
C VAL A 713 14.72 23.95 -40.13
N ASP A 714 14.23 25.19 -40.21
CA ASP A 714 13.49 25.74 -41.36
C ASP A 714 14.38 25.87 -42.62
N ALA A 715 15.57 26.44 -42.47
CA ALA A 715 16.54 26.56 -43.57
C ALA A 715 16.96 25.21 -44.13
N TRP A 716 17.05 24.19 -43.28
CA TRP A 716 17.27 22.82 -43.75
C TRP A 716 16.04 22.26 -44.47
N LEU A 717 14.85 22.28 -43.86
CA LEU A 717 13.62 21.74 -44.45
C LEU A 717 13.35 22.32 -45.84
N THR A 718 13.60 23.62 -46.02
CA THR A 718 13.44 24.33 -47.29
C THR A 718 14.56 24.05 -48.30
N GLY A 719 15.69 23.50 -47.87
CA GLY A 719 16.81 23.09 -48.71
C GLY A 719 16.79 21.62 -49.17
N VAL A 720 15.85 20.80 -48.68
CA VAL A 720 15.70 19.38 -49.09
C VAL A 720 15.11 19.30 -50.50
N SER A 721 15.67 18.44 -51.38
CA SER A 721 15.13 18.24 -52.72
C SER A 721 13.73 17.57 -52.67
N PRO A 722 12.87 17.77 -53.69
CA PRO A 722 11.53 17.17 -53.71
C PRO A 722 11.51 15.64 -53.54
N ASP A 723 12.47 14.96 -54.16
CA ASP A 723 12.59 13.49 -54.09
C ASP A 723 12.97 13.04 -52.67
N ALA A 724 14.01 13.65 -52.08
CA ALA A 724 14.43 13.34 -50.72
C ALA A 724 13.37 13.72 -49.68
N PHE A 725 12.65 14.83 -49.88
CA PHE A 725 11.60 15.28 -48.98
C PHE A 725 10.48 14.24 -48.84
N THR A 726 10.11 13.57 -49.95
CA THR A 726 9.09 12.52 -49.95
C THR A 726 9.47 11.33 -49.07
N ASP A 727 10.76 10.97 -49.06
CA ASP A 727 11.28 9.86 -48.26
C ASP A 727 11.40 10.18 -46.77
N VAL A 728 11.75 11.42 -46.40
CA VAL A 728 11.91 11.83 -44.98
C VAL A 728 10.59 12.27 -44.34
N LEU A 729 9.58 12.67 -45.14
CA LEU A 729 8.30 13.23 -44.66
C LEU A 729 7.55 12.35 -43.64
N PRO A 730 7.40 11.02 -43.82
CA PRO A 730 6.71 10.17 -42.84
C PRO A 730 7.40 10.18 -41.46
N LEU A 731 8.73 10.22 -41.45
CA LEU A 731 9.55 10.19 -40.24
C LEU A 731 9.57 11.56 -39.54
N LEU A 732 9.61 12.65 -40.30
CA LEU A 732 9.43 14.01 -39.77
C LEU A 732 8.03 14.17 -39.17
N ARG A 733 7.00 13.67 -39.86
CA ARG A 733 5.62 13.69 -39.34
C ARG A 733 5.52 12.93 -38.02
N ARG A 734 6.15 11.76 -37.90
CA ARG A 734 6.24 11.02 -36.63
C ARG A 734 6.85 11.89 -35.54
N THR A 735 8.02 12.48 -35.80
CA THR A 735 8.79 13.30 -34.86
C THR A 735 8.01 14.51 -34.35
N PHE A 736 7.44 15.32 -35.26
CA PHE A 736 6.71 16.53 -34.89
C PHE A 736 5.28 16.26 -34.39
N SER A 737 4.65 15.13 -34.74
CA SER A 737 3.30 14.79 -34.28
C SER A 737 3.22 14.50 -32.78
N ALA A 738 4.34 14.13 -32.16
CA ALA A 738 4.42 13.84 -30.74
C ALA A 738 4.37 15.11 -29.85
N TYR A 739 4.56 16.29 -30.44
CA TYR A 739 4.42 17.56 -29.72
C TYR A 739 2.96 17.86 -29.36
N GLU A 740 2.77 18.51 -28.21
CA GLU A 740 1.44 18.92 -27.77
C GLU A 740 0.72 19.78 -28.84
N PRO A 741 -0.61 19.65 -28.99
CA PRO A 741 -1.36 20.42 -29.97
C PRO A 741 -1.16 21.94 -29.90
N GLY A 742 -0.97 22.47 -28.67
CA GLY A 742 -0.69 23.89 -28.45
C GLY A 742 0.65 24.33 -29.03
N VAL A 743 1.71 23.55 -28.78
CA VAL A 743 3.07 23.81 -29.29
C VAL A 743 3.12 23.75 -30.81
N ARG A 744 2.47 22.75 -31.43
CA ARG A 744 2.38 22.63 -32.90
C ARG A 744 1.68 23.84 -33.54
N ARG A 745 0.63 24.36 -32.90
CA ARG A 745 -0.06 25.58 -33.37
C ARG A 745 0.89 26.77 -33.35
N THR A 746 1.58 27.00 -32.23
CA THR A 746 2.52 28.12 -32.10
C THR A 746 3.68 28.03 -33.08
N LEU A 747 4.26 26.84 -33.29
CA LEU A 747 5.29 26.63 -34.32
C LEU A 747 4.77 26.96 -35.72
N GLY A 748 3.55 26.53 -36.06
CA GLY A 748 2.92 26.88 -37.33
C GLY A 748 2.70 28.40 -37.50
N GLU A 749 2.35 29.10 -36.41
CA GLU A 749 2.22 30.56 -36.41
C GLU A 749 3.56 31.28 -36.58
N LEU A 750 4.63 30.77 -35.96
CA LEU A 750 5.99 31.29 -36.12
C LEU A 750 6.52 31.09 -37.55
N VAL A 751 6.33 29.91 -38.13
CA VAL A 751 6.69 29.63 -39.54
C VAL A 751 5.88 30.54 -40.48
N ARG A 752 4.58 30.75 -40.21
CA ARG A 752 3.73 31.67 -40.98
C ARG A 752 4.24 33.12 -40.92
N ARG A 753 4.82 33.54 -39.80
CA ARG A 753 5.38 34.88 -39.61
C ARG A 753 6.68 35.11 -40.39
N GLY A 754 7.44 34.05 -40.69
CA GLY A 754 8.73 34.11 -41.39
C GLY A 754 9.88 34.58 -40.50
N PRO A 755 11.15 34.41 -40.94
CA PRO A 755 12.32 34.77 -40.14
C PRO A 755 12.43 36.29 -39.91
N THR A 756 12.68 36.68 -38.66
CA THR A 756 12.92 38.09 -38.30
C THR A 756 14.29 38.52 -38.84
N PRO A 757 14.41 39.59 -39.67
CA PRO A 757 15.69 39.97 -40.25
C PRO A 757 16.71 40.40 -39.17
N PRO A 758 18.00 40.01 -39.28
CA PRO A 758 19.00 40.32 -38.28
C PRO A 758 19.24 41.84 -38.23
N GLY A 759 18.85 42.48 -37.12
CA GLY A 759 19.04 43.91 -36.87
C GLY A 759 17.78 44.79 -36.92
N GLY A 760 16.59 44.23 -37.11
CA GLY A 760 15.33 44.99 -37.03
C GLY A 760 14.86 45.21 -35.59
N THR A 761 14.70 46.47 -35.17
CA THR A 761 14.04 46.81 -33.89
C THR A 761 12.61 46.23 -33.84
N PRO A 762 12.15 45.70 -32.69
CA PRO A 762 10.82 45.12 -32.57
C PRO A 762 9.76 46.21 -32.77
N THR A 763 8.97 46.09 -33.84
CA THR A 763 7.81 46.96 -34.08
C THR A 763 6.75 46.72 -32.99
N PRO A 764 6.17 47.77 -32.37
CA PRO A 764 5.18 47.60 -31.32
C PRO A 764 3.89 46.94 -31.87
N PRO A 765 3.14 46.19 -31.04
CA PRO A 765 1.93 45.52 -31.47
C PRO A 765 0.82 46.57 -31.67
N GLY A 766 0.55 46.95 -32.92
CA GLY A 766 -0.52 47.91 -33.22
C GLY A 766 -0.53 48.55 -34.61
N GLY A 767 0.42 48.28 -35.50
CA GLY A 767 0.36 48.74 -36.90
C GLY A 767 -0.28 47.70 -37.82
N PRO A 768 -0.99 48.09 -38.90
CA PRO A 768 -1.59 47.15 -39.84
C PRO A 768 -0.50 46.29 -40.46
N ALA A 769 -0.54 44.98 -40.20
CA ALA A 769 0.40 44.03 -40.77
C ALA A 769 0.28 44.09 -42.30
N THR A 770 1.35 44.51 -42.97
CA THR A 770 1.50 44.24 -44.40
C THR A 770 1.51 42.73 -44.58
N GLU A 771 0.43 42.21 -45.17
CA GLU A 771 0.12 40.80 -45.46
C GLU A 771 1.08 40.20 -46.50
N ALA A 772 2.38 40.15 -46.20
CA ALA A 772 3.32 39.33 -46.93
C ALA A 772 3.67 38.12 -46.08
N GLY A 773 2.67 37.26 -45.82
CA GLY A 773 2.92 35.90 -45.34
C GLY A 773 3.62 35.09 -46.44
N ALA A 774 4.39 34.08 -46.04
CA ALA A 774 5.06 33.17 -46.98
C ALA A 774 4.07 32.63 -48.04
N PRO A 775 4.52 32.39 -49.30
CA PRO A 775 3.65 31.88 -50.37
C PRO A 775 2.87 30.64 -49.91
N GLY A 776 1.55 30.70 -49.99
CA GLY A 776 0.65 29.61 -49.58
C GLY A 776 -0.03 29.75 -48.21
N PHE A 777 0.22 30.83 -47.46
CA PHE A 777 -0.46 31.14 -46.19
C PHE A 777 -1.11 32.54 -46.17
N GLY A 778 -1.48 33.08 -47.33
CA GLY A 778 -2.21 34.34 -47.45
C GLY A 778 -3.64 34.25 -46.87
N PRO A 779 -4.25 35.38 -46.51
CA PRO A 779 -5.64 35.42 -46.01
C PRO A 779 -6.68 35.15 -47.11
N THR A 780 -6.25 35.15 -48.37
CA THR A 780 -7.08 34.86 -49.55
C THR A 780 -6.73 33.49 -50.12
N LEU A 781 -7.75 32.78 -50.63
CA LEU A 781 -7.58 31.54 -51.37
C LEU A 781 -6.55 31.73 -52.50
N ASP A 782 -5.54 30.87 -52.59
CA ASP A 782 -4.63 30.80 -53.73
C ASP A 782 -5.34 30.02 -54.85
N PRO A 783 -5.85 30.69 -55.90
CA PRO A 783 -6.67 30.04 -56.91
C PRO A 783 -5.84 29.05 -57.74
N ALA A 784 -4.55 29.30 -57.94
CA ALA A 784 -3.69 28.40 -58.72
C ALA A 784 -3.46 27.07 -57.98
N ARG A 785 -3.26 27.10 -56.66
CA ARG A 785 -3.18 25.87 -55.84
C ARG A 785 -4.53 25.20 -55.67
N ALA A 786 -5.62 25.97 -55.52
CA ALA A 786 -6.97 25.41 -55.44
C ALA A 786 -7.33 24.67 -56.74
N ASP A 787 -7.03 25.27 -57.89
CA ASP A 787 -7.26 24.68 -59.21
C ASP A 787 -6.44 23.41 -59.44
N ALA A 788 -5.21 23.36 -58.93
CA ALA A 788 -4.35 22.17 -59.05
C ALA A 788 -4.90 20.94 -58.30
N VAL A 789 -5.74 21.13 -57.28
CA VAL A 789 -6.30 20.04 -56.44
C VAL A 789 -7.72 19.63 -56.89
N LEU A 790 -8.42 20.47 -57.64
CA LEU A 790 -9.78 20.20 -58.14
C LEU A 790 -9.93 18.86 -58.89
N PRO A 791 -9.00 18.44 -59.78
CA PRO A 791 -9.11 17.16 -60.47
C PRO A 791 -9.12 15.95 -59.50
N LEU A 792 -8.30 16.00 -58.45
CA LEU A 792 -8.22 14.94 -57.45
C LEU A 792 -9.48 14.92 -56.56
N LEU A 793 -10.01 16.09 -56.20
CA LEU A 793 -11.25 16.20 -55.45
C LEU A 793 -12.45 15.68 -56.26
N HIS A 794 -12.52 15.98 -57.56
CA HIS A 794 -13.56 15.45 -58.44
C HIS A 794 -13.49 13.92 -58.57
N LEU A 795 -12.27 13.36 -58.60
CA LEU A 795 -12.06 11.90 -58.59
C LEU A 795 -12.54 11.26 -57.28
N LEU A 796 -12.19 11.86 -56.14
CA LEU A 796 -12.56 11.35 -54.81
C LEU A 796 -14.05 11.49 -54.49
N LEU A 797 -14.68 12.56 -54.97
CA LEU A 797 -16.08 12.88 -54.71
C LEU A 797 -17.04 12.36 -55.80
N GLY A 798 -16.50 11.77 -56.88
CA GLY A 798 -17.28 11.19 -57.97
C GLY A 798 -18.07 12.22 -58.79
N THR A 799 -17.67 13.49 -58.78
CA THR A 799 -18.35 14.58 -59.49
C THR A 799 -17.68 14.86 -60.84
N PRO A 800 -18.45 15.02 -61.94
CA PRO A 800 -17.86 15.32 -63.25
C PRO A 800 -17.23 16.73 -63.27
N PRO A 801 -16.12 16.95 -63.99
CA PRO A 801 -15.53 18.27 -64.16
C PRO A 801 -16.50 19.22 -64.86
N ALA A 802 -16.60 20.46 -64.37
CA ALA A 802 -17.48 21.48 -64.95
C ALA A 802 -17.04 21.84 -66.40
N PRO A 803 -17.97 22.11 -67.33
CA PRO A 803 -17.62 22.47 -68.70
C PRO A 803 -16.99 23.87 -68.77
N GLU A 804 -15.89 23.99 -69.50
CA GLU A 804 -15.17 25.24 -69.74
C GLU A 804 -16.11 26.31 -70.32
N HIS A 805 -16.21 27.46 -69.65
CA HIS A 805 -16.89 28.63 -70.20
C HIS A 805 -16.04 29.24 -71.31
N HIS A 806 -16.52 29.12 -72.54
CA HIS A 806 -15.97 29.82 -73.70
C HIS A 806 -16.46 31.28 -73.66
N ASP A 807 -15.54 32.22 -73.48
CA ASP A 807 -15.82 33.65 -73.40
C ASP A 807 -16.09 34.24 -74.81
N PRO A 808 -17.27 34.83 -75.11
CA PRO A 808 -17.64 35.29 -76.44
C PRO A 808 -17.21 36.75 -76.71
N THR A 809 -15.95 37.09 -76.43
CA THR A 809 -15.38 38.41 -76.76
C THR A 809 -14.00 38.32 -77.40
N GLU A 810 -13.92 37.70 -78.57
CA GLU A 810 -12.86 38.01 -79.56
C GLU A 810 -13.50 38.29 -80.92
N VAL A 811 -13.91 39.54 -81.11
CA VAL A 811 -14.07 40.13 -82.43
C VAL A 811 -12.70 40.64 -82.86
N THR A 812 -12.14 39.99 -83.88
CA THR A 812 -10.95 40.41 -84.61
C THR A 812 -11.23 41.72 -85.38
N PRO A 813 -10.29 42.67 -85.39
CA PRO A 813 -10.07 43.52 -86.55
C PRO A 813 -8.73 43.21 -87.23
N ARG A 814 -8.72 43.46 -88.54
CA ARG A 814 -7.69 43.14 -89.54
C ARG A 814 -6.26 43.60 -89.24
#